data_AF-A0A235BS37-F1
#
_entry.id   AF-A0A235BS37-F1
#
_cell.length_a   1.000
_cell.length_b   1.000
_cell.length_c   1.000
_cell.angle_alpha   90.00
_cell.angle_beta   90.00
_cell.angle_gamma   90.00
#
_symmetry.space_group_name_H-M   'P 1'
#
loop_
_entity.id
_entity.type
_entity.pdbx_description
1 polymer ?
#
loop_
_entity_poly.entity_id
_entity_poly.type
_entity_poly.pdbx_seq_one_letter_code
_entity_poly.pdbx_strand_id
1 'polypeptide(L)'
;MKNWIFLSILFLMPACVTERAVSVSEKFGISGGEIELAKAKIVFPEGALRQETTIVLRQAKKLPARLPEEFSRGGDIFKLEPDAVFEKPVKIILPYETGLIPGERAYVAYYNGEGWVKTGNSEVAEENNRVTALVAHSGEYCVVFRKENYGITHHSYKEGEVPLLLVHGILTPSESFRTLKKYLGRNYHHPIWIFEYPSNQRIEDSAELLSKELATLHERYGDFKLNLIGYGIGGLVGLYYMLNDTIYNNDLEKILITVATPNKGSRLATCKNVIDITKRLEDAGISLNSRDINILFSLSDALGDFGSEIEENSEFLDKLKGLYKEYEKKVKGCIEEGPSIKFRIECFSGSSPYRFSGDFGSILGDVDELRKGLGDSYVKVYNTMLSPIENCPFPLNHYEILENEKVFQDLVGYLELPEHSWKELTKNIGKPDGMREIVAAWEQEFKLNQGDPVNFKIILEFARNLLNSCERDAILFTNGDNDTFPLWWVQEKEGFRKDVAVANLSLLNTSCFIKYLKGQPHQVPINFTNEEIDSLKPIKKKDGMVWISHQVVDNIILTNQWKRPIYYAVTVSKKYLKHPCELEGLVSRIFKEKEGEVNLDKCIKNLHEKYTYKEIFDAQGNLVSGIDFVMRKLMINYAVLYFRVGAELKEKGEMEKASREFERT
;
A
#
# COMPACT_ATOMS: atom_id res chain seq x y z
N MET A 1 -0.21 1.90 -84.38
CA MET A 1 -1.67 2.03 -84.25
C MET A 1 -2.14 1.21 -83.06
N LYS A 2 -2.57 1.88 -81.98
CA LYS A 2 -3.82 1.66 -81.23
C LYS A 2 -3.69 2.24 -79.81
N ASN A 3 -4.27 3.43 -79.66
CA ASN A 3 -4.61 4.05 -78.39
C ASN A 3 -5.63 3.16 -77.65
N TRP A 4 -5.42 2.96 -76.36
CA TRP A 4 -6.42 2.39 -75.45
C TRP A 4 -7.20 3.55 -74.82
N ILE A 5 -8.52 3.55 -75.05
CA ILE A 5 -9.49 4.46 -74.46
C ILE A 5 -9.95 3.83 -73.14
N PHE A 6 -9.79 4.60 -72.05
CA PHE A 6 -10.37 4.29 -70.74
C PHE A 6 -11.90 4.41 -70.81
N LEU A 7 -12.62 3.33 -70.52
CA LEU A 7 -14.05 3.35 -70.25
C LEU A 7 -14.27 3.35 -68.73
N SER A 8 -14.81 4.45 -68.22
CA SER A 8 -15.25 4.62 -66.83
C SER A 8 -16.54 3.83 -66.58
N ILE A 9 -16.44 2.75 -65.81
CA ILE A 9 -17.61 2.03 -65.29
C ILE A 9 -17.98 2.67 -63.94
N LEU A 10 -19.12 3.37 -63.92
CA LEU A 10 -19.80 3.82 -62.71
C LEU A 10 -20.25 2.57 -61.92
N PHE A 11 -19.57 2.26 -60.82
CA PHE A 11 -20.13 1.42 -59.77
C PHE A 11 -21.05 2.28 -58.90
N LEU A 12 -22.36 2.09 -59.05
CA LEU A 12 -23.37 2.51 -58.07
C LEU A 12 -23.07 1.76 -56.76
N MET A 13 -22.41 2.43 -55.81
CA MET A 13 -22.40 1.97 -54.42
C MET A 13 -23.82 2.06 -53.87
N PRO A 14 -24.34 1.03 -53.17
CA PRO A 14 -25.56 1.19 -52.40
C PRO A 14 -25.29 2.25 -51.34
N ALA A 15 -26.13 3.28 -51.31
CA ALA A 15 -26.15 4.26 -50.23
C ALA A 15 -26.35 3.50 -48.93
N CYS A 16 -25.27 3.31 -48.18
CA CYS A 16 -25.34 2.85 -46.80
C CYS A 16 -26.07 3.96 -46.05
N VAL A 17 -27.36 3.74 -45.76
CA VAL A 17 -28.12 4.57 -44.84
C VAL A 17 -27.42 4.44 -43.50
N THR A 18 -26.52 5.38 -43.21
CA THR A 18 -26.02 5.59 -41.86
C THR A 18 -27.24 6.04 -41.05
N GLU A 19 -27.69 5.20 -40.11
CA GLU A 19 -28.64 5.65 -39.08
C GLU A 19 -28.09 6.96 -38.50
N ARG A 20 -28.76 8.09 -38.80
CA ARG A 20 -28.40 9.37 -38.18
C ARG A 20 -28.59 9.19 -36.68
N ALA A 21 -27.51 9.30 -35.90
CA ALA A 21 -27.59 9.32 -34.45
C ALA A 21 -28.61 10.41 -34.04
N VAL A 22 -29.61 10.02 -33.24
CA VAL A 22 -30.62 10.96 -32.78
C VAL A 22 -29.98 11.80 -31.66
N SER A 23 -30.05 13.13 -31.80
CA SER A 23 -29.53 14.06 -30.82
C SER A 23 -30.41 15.29 -30.70
N VAL A 24 -30.44 15.88 -29.51
CA VAL A 24 -31.04 17.19 -29.23
C VAL A 24 -29.95 18.11 -28.69
N SER A 25 -30.04 19.40 -29.00
CA SER A 25 -29.08 20.40 -28.52
C SER A 25 -29.82 21.64 -28.04
N GLU A 26 -29.41 22.13 -26.87
CA GLU A 26 -30.02 23.30 -26.24
C GLU A 26 -28.95 24.09 -25.47
N LYS A 27 -29.17 25.39 -25.32
CA LYS A 27 -28.28 26.28 -24.58
C LYS A 27 -28.83 26.51 -23.17
N PHE A 28 -27.99 26.25 -22.17
CA PHE A 28 -28.33 26.51 -20.78
C PHE A 28 -27.29 27.44 -20.15
N GLY A 29 -27.75 28.31 -19.25
CA GLY A 29 -26.89 29.20 -18.46
C GLY A 29 -27.03 28.91 -16.97
N ILE A 30 -26.70 29.91 -16.15
CA ILE A 30 -26.71 29.80 -14.68
C ILE A 30 -28.10 29.43 -14.14
N SER A 31 -29.18 29.83 -14.81
CA SER A 31 -30.56 29.49 -14.40
C SER A 31 -30.87 27.99 -14.42
N GLY A 32 -30.03 27.16 -15.05
CA GLY A 32 -30.31 25.76 -15.28
C GLY A 32 -31.36 25.54 -16.37
N GLY A 33 -31.92 24.34 -16.42
CA GLY A 33 -32.90 23.91 -17.41
C GLY A 33 -33.01 22.39 -17.53
N GLU A 34 -33.72 21.90 -18.53
CA GLU A 34 -33.88 20.48 -18.79
C GLU A 34 -33.79 20.17 -20.27
N ILE A 35 -33.19 19.03 -20.61
CA ILE A 35 -33.10 18.51 -21.97
C ILE A 35 -33.60 17.07 -22.00
N GLU A 36 -34.44 16.74 -22.97
CA GLU A 36 -35.07 15.41 -23.09
C GLU A 36 -34.87 14.81 -24.48
N LEU A 37 -34.50 13.52 -24.51
CA LEU A 37 -34.37 12.72 -25.73
C LEU A 37 -34.80 11.29 -25.46
N ALA A 38 -35.71 10.75 -26.29
CA ALA A 38 -36.14 9.36 -26.20
C ALA A 38 -36.55 8.92 -24.77
N LYS A 39 -37.28 9.80 -24.05
CA LYS A 39 -37.71 9.66 -22.64
C LYS A 39 -36.58 9.73 -21.58
N ALA A 40 -35.32 9.83 -21.99
CA ALA A 40 -34.23 10.19 -21.10
C ALA A 40 -34.23 11.69 -20.89
N LYS A 41 -34.09 12.12 -19.64
CA LYS A 41 -34.18 13.53 -19.24
C LYS A 41 -32.98 13.89 -18.37
N ILE A 42 -32.31 14.98 -18.70
CA ILE A 42 -31.25 15.57 -17.86
C ILE A 42 -31.76 16.89 -17.31
N VAL A 43 -31.67 17.07 -15.99
CA VAL A 43 -32.11 18.28 -15.30
C VAL A 43 -30.91 18.97 -14.68
N PHE A 44 -30.64 20.19 -15.13
CA PHE A 44 -29.60 21.08 -14.64
C PHE A 44 -30.20 22.01 -13.57
N PRO A 45 -29.84 21.86 -12.29
CA PRO A 45 -30.28 22.81 -11.27
C PRO A 45 -29.62 24.18 -11.47
N GLU A 46 -30.22 25.20 -10.87
CA GLU A 46 -29.65 26.55 -10.88
C GLU A 46 -28.23 26.54 -10.29
N GLY A 47 -27.30 27.13 -11.03
CA GLY A 47 -25.89 27.20 -10.72
C GLY A 47 -25.08 25.95 -11.04
N ALA A 48 -25.63 24.94 -11.74
CA ALA A 48 -24.85 23.79 -12.21
C ALA A 48 -23.84 24.16 -13.32
N LEU A 49 -24.14 25.20 -14.10
CA LEU A 49 -23.29 25.72 -15.18
C LEU A 49 -22.77 27.12 -14.81
N ARG A 50 -21.46 27.36 -14.99
CA ARG A 50 -20.83 28.67 -14.73
C ARG A 50 -21.19 29.74 -15.77
N GLN A 51 -21.44 29.32 -17.01
CA GLN A 51 -21.67 30.19 -18.15
C GLN A 51 -22.63 29.54 -19.14
N GLU A 52 -23.11 30.33 -20.11
CA GLU A 52 -23.92 29.79 -21.21
C GLU A 52 -23.14 28.70 -21.96
N THR A 53 -23.68 27.49 -21.95
CA THR A 53 -23.07 26.29 -22.53
C THR A 53 -24.09 25.62 -23.43
N THR A 54 -23.66 25.22 -24.63
CA THR A 54 -24.49 24.42 -25.53
C THR A 54 -24.36 22.97 -25.12
N ILE A 55 -25.42 22.40 -24.57
CA ILE A 55 -25.50 21.00 -24.18
C ILE A 55 -26.07 20.20 -25.35
N VAL A 56 -25.50 19.03 -25.59
CA VAL A 56 -25.99 18.06 -26.58
C VAL A 56 -26.24 16.73 -25.87
N LEU A 57 -27.45 16.20 -26.02
CA LEU A 57 -27.80 14.86 -25.58
C LEU A 57 -27.94 13.98 -26.82
N ARG A 58 -27.20 12.89 -26.88
CA ARG A 58 -27.17 11.97 -28.02
C ARG A 58 -27.51 10.55 -27.57
N GLN A 59 -28.36 9.88 -28.33
CA GLN A 59 -28.68 8.46 -28.14
C GLN A 59 -27.72 7.59 -28.95
N ALA A 60 -27.16 6.57 -28.30
CA ALA A 60 -26.27 5.58 -28.91
C ALA A 60 -26.77 4.15 -28.65
N LYS A 61 -26.62 3.28 -29.66
CA LYS A 61 -27.01 1.88 -29.57
C LYS A 61 -25.89 0.93 -29.17
N LYS A 62 -24.62 1.32 -29.32
CA LYS A 62 -23.46 0.45 -29.07
C LYS A 62 -22.75 0.89 -27.80
N LEU A 63 -22.51 -0.06 -26.88
CA LEU A 63 -21.74 0.19 -25.66
C LEU A 63 -20.28 0.52 -25.98
N PRO A 64 -19.63 1.41 -25.20
CA PRO A 64 -18.22 1.74 -25.35
C PRO A 64 -17.31 0.54 -25.03
N ALA A 65 -17.73 -0.32 -24.10
CA ALA A 65 -17.03 -1.54 -23.70
C ALA A 65 -18.02 -2.69 -23.44
N ARG A 66 -17.51 -3.94 -23.33
CA ARG A 66 -18.33 -5.08 -22.92
C ARG A 66 -18.75 -4.90 -21.45
N LEU A 67 -20.01 -5.20 -21.12
CA LEU A 67 -20.46 -5.20 -19.73
C LEU A 67 -19.85 -6.36 -18.93
N PRO A 68 -19.59 -6.17 -17.63
CA PRO A 68 -19.22 -7.22 -16.69
C PRO A 68 -20.22 -8.36 -16.66
N GLU A 69 -19.78 -9.55 -16.25
CA GLU A 69 -20.65 -10.73 -16.27
C GLU A 69 -21.80 -10.64 -15.26
N GLU A 70 -21.62 -9.87 -14.19
CA GLU A 70 -22.62 -9.57 -13.16
C GLU A 70 -23.75 -8.69 -13.69
N PHE A 71 -23.55 -8.05 -14.86
CA PHE A 71 -24.47 -7.07 -15.42
C PHE A 71 -25.11 -7.46 -16.74
N SER A 72 -26.34 -6.97 -16.92
CA SER A 72 -27.04 -6.89 -18.19
C SER A 72 -27.42 -5.44 -18.49
N ARG A 73 -27.48 -5.09 -19.77
CA ARG A 73 -27.89 -3.76 -20.21
C ARG A 73 -29.40 -3.58 -20.02
N GLY A 74 -29.82 -2.42 -19.52
CA GLY A 74 -31.22 -2.13 -19.23
C GLY A 74 -31.93 -1.17 -20.17
N GLY A 75 -31.21 -0.48 -21.05
CA GLY A 75 -31.81 0.44 -22.02
C GLY A 75 -30.77 1.04 -22.96
N ASP A 76 -31.13 2.11 -23.66
CA ASP A 76 -30.21 2.83 -24.54
C ASP A 76 -29.10 3.59 -23.78
N ILE A 77 -28.08 4.00 -24.54
CA ILE A 77 -26.95 4.76 -24.02
C ILE A 77 -27.18 6.22 -24.38
N PHE A 78 -26.93 7.09 -23.43
CA PHE A 78 -27.11 8.53 -23.58
C PHE A 78 -25.78 9.22 -23.32
N LYS A 79 -25.25 9.88 -24.35
CA LYS A 79 -24.04 10.69 -24.27
C LYS A 79 -24.42 12.14 -24.03
N LEU A 80 -23.90 12.71 -22.95
CA LEU A 80 -23.99 14.12 -22.63
C LEU A 80 -22.71 14.82 -23.09
N GLU A 81 -22.83 15.84 -23.95
CA GLU A 81 -21.71 16.62 -24.50
C GLU A 81 -21.94 18.12 -24.22
N PRO A 82 -20.88 18.97 -24.13
CA PRO A 82 -19.46 18.63 -24.25
C PRO A 82 -18.89 17.97 -22.99
N ASP A 83 -17.62 17.57 -23.05
CA ASP A 83 -16.83 17.13 -21.89
C ASP A 83 -16.78 18.28 -20.87
N ALA A 84 -17.43 18.09 -19.72
CA ALA A 84 -17.65 19.14 -18.74
C ALA A 84 -17.83 18.56 -17.33
N VAL A 85 -17.35 19.32 -16.35
CA VAL A 85 -17.68 19.13 -14.93
C VAL A 85 -18.70 20.19 -14.54
N PHE A 86 -19.71 19.79 -13.77
CA PHE A 86 -20.78 20.66 -13.31
C PHE A 86 -20.47 21.17 -11.89
N GLU A 87 -20.76 22.45 -11.61
CA GLU A 87 -20.57 23.05 -10.27
C GLU A 87 -21.46 22.41 -9.21
N LYS A 88 -22.57 21.82 -9.65
CA LYS A 88 -23.52 21.07 -8.83
C LYS A 88 -23.93 19.81 -9.58
N PRO A 89 -24.13 18.68 -8.89
CA PRO A 89 -24.63 17.47 -9.52
C PRO A 89 -25.93 17.71 -10.29
N VAL A 90 -26.00 17.18 -11.50
CA VAL A 90 -27.17 17.19 -12.37
C VAL A 90 -27.95 15.90 -12.22
N LYS A 91 -29.27 15.97 -12.38
CA LYS A 91 -30.12 14.78 -12.28
C LYS A 91 -30.27 14.15 -13.66
N ILE A 92 -29.80 12.92 -13.81
CA ILE A 92 -29.98 12.08 -14.99
C ILE A 92 -31.13 11.12 -14.72
N ILE A 93 -32.12 11.09 -15.62
CA ILE A 93 -33.28 10.21 -15.54
C ILE A 93 -33.29 9.37 -16.82
N LEU A 94 -32.94 8.09 -16.72
CA LEU A 94 -32.88 7.18 -17.87
C LEU A 94 -34.03 6.17 -17.85
N PRO A 95 -34.70 5.93 -19.00
CA PRO A 95 -35.67 4.86 -19.11
C PRO A 95 -34.98 3.49 -19.18
N TYR A 96 -35.68 2.46 -18.73
CA TYR A 96 -35.27 1.06 -18.92
C TYR A 96 -36.41 0.20 -19.46
N GLU A 97 -36.06 -0.98 -19.99
CA GLU A 97 -37.01 -1.92 -20.60
C GLU A 97 -37.63 -2.88 -19.57
N THR A 98 -38.97 -2.99 -19.58
CA THR A 98 -39.82 -3.70 -18.60
C THR A 98 -39.67 -5.22 -18.54
N GLY A 99 -38.87 -5.84 -19.41
CA GLY A 99 -38.68 -7.30 -19.46
C GLY A 99 -37.45 -7.81 -18.69
N LEU A 100 -36.64 -6.91 -18.15
CA LEU A 100 -35.33 -7.21 -17.57
C LEU A 100 -35.27 -6.60 -16.16
N ILE A 101 -35.61 -7.42 -15.16
CA ILE A 101 -35.47 -7.24 -13.69
C ILE A 101 -35.53 -5.78 -13.14
N PRO A 102 -36.70 -5.29 -12.68
CA PRO A 102 -36.83 -4.11 -11.81
C PRO A 102 -36.60 -4.45 -10.31
N GLY A 103 -36.11 -3.47 -9.54
CA GLY A 103 -35.83 -3.54 -8.10
C GLY A 103 -34.56 -2.78 -7.72
N GLU A 104 -34.02 -2.98 -6.51
CA GLU A 104 -32.72 -2.43 -6.03
C GLU A 104 -31.48 -2.87 -6.86
N ARG A 105 -31.69 -3.56 -7.98
CA ARG A 105 -30.66 -4.10 -8.85
C ARG A 105 -30.43 -3.27 -10.13
N ALA A 106 -31.14 -2.15 -10.30
CA ALA A 106 -30.99 -1.26 -11.43
C ALA A 106 -30.16 -0.02 -11.06
N TYR A 107 -29.17 0.32 -11.88
CA TYR A 107 -28.25 1.43 -11.62
C TYR A 107 -27.99 2.22 -12.90
N VAL A 108 -27.75 3.52 -12.76
CA VAL A 108 -27.04 4.27 -13.81
C VAL A 108 -25.55 3.93 -13.71
N ALA A 109 -24.92 3.72 -14.85
CA ALA A 109 -23.49 3.43 -14.92
C ALA A 109 -22.85 4.12 -16.13
N TYR A 110 -21.55 4.34 -16.03
CA TYR A 110 -20.71 4.86 -17.11
C TYR A 110 -19.40 4.07 -17.19
N TYR A 111 -18.73 4.14 -18.34
CA TYR A 111 -17.42 3.53 -18.52
C TYR A 111 -16.32 4.57 -18.34
N ASN A 112 -15.38 4.33 -17.42
CA ASN A 112 -14.32 5.30 -17.11
C ASN A 112 -13.05 5.14 -17.97
N GLY A 113 -13.04 4.19 -18.91
CA GLY A 113 -11.84 3.83 -19.68
C GLY A 113 -11.18 2.54 -19.20
N GLU A 114 -11.33 2.21 -17.93
CA GLU A 114 -10.74 1.04 -17.26
C GLU A 114 -11.81 0.00 -16.88
N GLY A 115 -12.97 0.46 -16.42
CA GLY A 115 -14.10 -0.38 -16.00
C GLY A 115 -15.42 0.38 -15.95
N TRP A 116 -16.49 -0.36 -15.67
CA TRP A 116 -17.84 0.16 -15.50
C TRP A 116 -18.07 0.61 -14.05
N VAL A 117 -18.34 1.90 -13.88
CA VAL A 117 -18.63 2.52 -12.59
C VAL A 117 -20.14 2.69 -12.45
N LYS A 118 -20.70 2.16 -11.36
CA LYS A 118 -22.10 2.42 -10.98
C LYS A 118 -22.18 3.76 -10.25
N THR A 119 -23.23 4.52 -10.45
CA THR A 119 -23.48 5.73 -9.64
C THR A 119 -24.22 5.35 -8.36
N GLY A 120 -23.68 5.73 -7.21
CA GLY A 120 -24.08 5.29 -5.87
C GLY A 120 -25.44 5.81 -5.40
N ASN A 121 -25.92 6.94 -5.93
CA ASN A 121 -27.21 7.52 -5.55
C ASN A 121 -28.29 7.24 -6.61
N SER A 122 -28.39 5.99 -7.08
CA SER A 122 -29.40 5.59 -8.07
C SER A 122 -30.75 5.32 -7.40
N GLU A 123 -31.79 6.03 -7.81
CA GLU A 123 -33.18 5.83 -7.39
C GLU A 123 -33.98 5.16 -8.51
N VAL A 124 -34.64 4.03 -8.21
CA VAL A 124 -35.45 3.28 -9.19
C VAL A 124 -36.92 3.62 -9.03
N ALA A 125 -37.53 4.20 -10.06
CA ALA A 125 -38.96 4.45 -10.14
C ALA A 125 -39.61 3.38 -11.05
N GLU A 126 -40.13 2.32 -10.43
CA GLU A 126 -40.70 1.16 -11.13
C GLU A 126 -41.98 1.51 -11.89
N GLU A 127 -42.84 2.39 -11.35
CA GLU A 127 -44.12 2.71 -12.00
C GLU A 127 -43.96 3.31 -13.40
N ASN A 128 -42.81 3.94 -13.68
CA ASN A 128 -42.51 4.61 -14.95
C ASN A 128 -41.27 4.06 -15.66
N ASN A 129 -40.69 2.96 -15.16
CA ASN A 129 -39.49 2.32 -15.68
C ASN A 129 -38.32 3.29 -15.86
N ARG A 130 -37.96 4.01 -14.79
CA ARG A 130 -36.88 4.99 -14.80
C ARG A 130 -35.88 4.72 -13.69
N VAL A 131 -34.60 4.94 -13.99
CA VAL A 131 -33.55 5.07 -12.98
C VAL A 131 -33.06 6.50 -12.99
N THR A 132 -33.02 7.11 -11.81
CA THR A 132 -32.53 8.46 -11.59
C THR A 132 -31.18 8.39 -10.89
N ALA A 133 -30.21 9.18 -11.31
CA ALA A 133 -28.94 9.35 -10.62
C ALA A 133 -28.51 10.81 -10.60
N LEU A 134 -27.70 11.17 -9.61
CA LEU A 134 -26.98 12.44 -9.59
C LEU A 134 -25.56 12.22 -10.10
N VAL A 135 -25.15 13.03 -11.07
CA VAL A 135 -23.77 13.00 -11.60
C VAL A 135 -23.23 14.41 -11.69
N ALA A 136 -21.92 14.59 -11.48
CA ALA A 136 -21.29 15.89 -11.54
C ALA A 136 -20.47 16.13 -12.81
N HIS A 137 -20.60 15.25 -13.80
CA HIS A 137 -19.89 15.39 -15.06
C HIS A 137 -20.71 14.91 -16.25
N SER A 138 -20.31 15.32 -17.44
CA SER A 138 -20.80 14.75 -18.68
C SER A 138 -20.12 13.42 -19.00
N GLY A 139 -20.70 12.64 -19.91
CA GLY A 139 -20.24 11.27 -20.16
C GLY A 139 -21.25 10.43 -20.93
N GLU A 140 -20.94 9.15 -21.07
CA GLU A 140 -21.81 8.14 -21.68
C GLU A 140 -22.46 7.29 -20.59
N TYR A 141 -23.76 7.46 -20.40
CA TYR A 141 -24.53 6.83 -19.34
C TYR A 141 -25.50 5.79 -19.88
N CYS A 142 -25.69 4.70 -19.14
CA CYS A 142 -26.72 3.72 -19.43
C CYS A 142 -27.27 3.10 -18.15
N VAL A 143 -28.44 2.47 -18.25
CA VAL A 143 -28.97 1.63 -17.17
C VAL A 143 -28.36 0.24 -17.25
N VAL A 144 -27.89 -0.28 -16.13
CA VAL A 144 -27.43 -1.67 -15.97
C VAL A 144 -28.23 -2.37 -14.88
N PHE A 145 -28.45 -3.67 -15.07
CA PHE A 145 -29.13 -4.54 -14.10
C PHE A 145 -28.17 -5.58 -13.57
N ARG A 146 -28.14 -5.74 -12.25
CA ARG A 146 -27.41 -6.83 -11.59
C ARG A 146 -28.18 -8.14 -11.69
N LYS A 147 -27.48 -9.21 -12.07
CA LYS A 147 -28.07 -10.54 -12.29
C LYS A 147 -28.34 -11.30 -10.99
N GLU A 148 -27.45 -11.19 -10.01
CA GLU A 148 -27.47 -11.97 -8.77
C GLU A 148 -27.63 -11.10 -7.51
N ASN A 149 -27.86 -11.74 -6.36
CA ASN A 149 -27.92 -11.09 -5.04
C ASN A 149 -26.52 -10.88 -4.46
N TYR A 150 -26.38 -9.94 -3.52
CA TYR A 150 -25.12 -9.71 -2.80
C TYR A 150 -24.87 -10.90 -1.85
N GLY A 151 -23.61 -11.16 -1.53
CA GLY A 151 -23.20 -12.30 -0.72
C GLY A 151 -21.88 -12.91 -1.17
N ILE A 152 -21.55 -14.07 -0.59
CA ILE A 152 -20.33 -14.80 -0.96
C ILE A 152 -20.63 -15.77 -2.11
N THR A 153 -19.93 -15.61 -3.22
CA THR A 153 -20.06 -16.45 -4.42
C THR A 153 -18.83 -17.33 -4.62
N HIS A 154 -18.94 -18.30 -5.55
CA HIS A 154 -17.87 -19.24 -5.91
C HIS A 154 -17.35 -20.11 -4.73
N HIS A 155 -18.11 -20.14 -3.63
CA HIS A 155 -17.67 -20.81 -2.42
C HIS A 155 -17.81 -22.34 -2.54
N SER A 156 -16.74 -23.01 -2.16
CA SER A 156 -16.68 -24.47 -1.98
C SER A 156 -15.65 -24.76 -0.90
N TYR A 157 -15.88 -25.82 -0.13
CA TYR A 157 -15.02 -26.17 0.99
C TYR A 157 -14.87 -27.68 1.12
N LYS A 158 -13.63 -28.11 1.38
CA LYS A 158 -13.29 -29.44 1.90
C LYS A 158 -12.43 -29.27 3.14
N GLU A 159 -12.58 -30.22 4.06
CA GLU A 159 -11.78 -30.25 5.28
C GLU A 159 -10.27 -30.20 4.97
N GLY A 160 -9.56 -29.30 5.65
CA GLY A 160 -8.13 -29.03 5.43
C GLY A 160 -7.81 -27.98 4.35
N GLU A 161 -8.80 -27.47 3.61
CA GLU A 161 -8.61 -26.31 2.75
C GLU A 161 -8.65 -25.00 3.56
N VAL A 162 -7.92 -23.98 3.10
CA VAL A 162 -7.99 -22.62 3.63
C VAL A 162 -8.40 -21.68 2.50
N PRO A 163 -9.71 -21.45 2.28
CA PRO A 163 -10.18 -20.59 1.22
C PRO A 163 -9.57 -19.19 1.27
N LEU A 164 -9.40 -18.59 0.09
CA LEU A 164 -9.02 -17.19 -0.06
C LEU A 164 -10.24 -16.36 -0.42
N LEU A 165 -10.67 -15.50 0.50
CA LEU A 165 -11.77 -14.57 0.28
C LEU A 165 -11.27 -13.28 -0.36
N LEU A 166 -11.77 -12.97 -1.55
CA LEU A 166 -11.52 -11.71 -2.25
C LEU A 166 -12.67 -10.73 -2.01
N VAL A 167 -12.35 -9.51 -1.57
CA VAL A 167 -13.30 -8.42 -1.32
C VAL A 167 -13.00 -7.25 -2.25
N HIS A 168 -13.88 -6.99 -3.20
CA HIS A 168 -13.64 -6.04 -4.31
C HIS A 168 -13.75 -4.57 -3.88
N GLY A 169 -13.33 -3.66 -4.77
CA GLY A 169 -13.43 -2.21 -4.60
C GLY A 169 -14.71 -1.64 -5.22
N ILE A 170 -14.61 -0.46 -5.84
CA ILE A 170 -15.75 0.21 -6.48
C ILE A 170 -16.21 -0.42 -7.80
N LEU A 171 -15.33 -1.18 -8.46
CA LEU A 171 -15.67 -1.94 -9.67
C LEU A 171 -16.21 -3.32 -9.30
N THR A 172 -16.86 -3.97 -10.26
CA THR A 172 -17.39 -5.34 -10.05
C THR A 172 -16.26 -6.35 -9.84
N PRO A 173 -16.54 -7.51 -9.19
CA PRO A 173 -15.53 -8.56 -9.01
C PRO A 173 -14.90 -9.07 -10.32
N SER A 174 -15.69 -9.28 -11.37
CA SER A 174 -15.20 -9.78 -12.66
C SER A 174 -14.33 -8.77 -13.41
N GLU A 175 -14.36 -7.50 -13.00
CA GLU A 175 -13.43 -6.47 -13.44
C GLU A 175 -12.20 -6.43 -12.53
N SER A 176 -12.40 -6.24 -11.22
CA SER A 176 -11.33 -6.05 -10.24
C SER A 176 -10.38 -7.25 -10.13
N PHE A 177 -10.91 -8.46 -10.23
CA PHE A 177 -10.16 -9.70 -9.97
C PHE A 177 -9.96 -10.58 -11.20
N ARG A 178 -10.29 -10.10 -12.41
CA ARG A 178 -10.18 -10.90 -13.64
C ARG A 178 -8.80 -11.54 -13.81
N THR A 179 -7.77 -10.71 -13.74
CA THR A 179 -6.38 -11.11 -13.98
C THR A 179 -5.83 -11.87 -12.79
N LEU A 180 -6.14 -11.40 -11.57
CA LEU A 180 -5.76 -12.07 -10.32
C LEU A 180 -6.34 -13.50 -10.23
N LYS A 181 -7.66 -13.70 -10.46
CA LYS A 181 -8.28 -15.04 -10.45
C LYS A 181 -7.62 -15.99 -11.43
N LYS A 182 -7.27 -15.51 -12.63
CA LYS A 182 -6.58 -16.32 -13.64
C LYS A 182 -5.18 -16.73 -13.18
N TYR A 183 -4.47 -15.83 -12.49
CA TYR A 183 -3.17 -16.13 -11.91
C TYR A 183 -3.28 -17.10 -10.73
N LEU A 184 -4.17 -16.83 -9.78
CA LEU A 184 -4.40 -17.67 -8.61
C LEU A 184 -4.86 -19.09 -9.00
N GLY A 185 -5.72 -19.23 -10.00
CA GLY A 185 -6.14 -20.56 -10.49
C GLY A 185 -5.01 -21.44 -11.03
N ARG A 186 -3.81 -20.89 -11.24
CA ARG A 186 -2.60 -21.63 -11.65
C ARG A 186 -1.57 -21.77 -10.53
N ASN A 187 -1.56 -20.83 -9.59
CA ASN A 187 -0.47 -20.65 -8.62
C ASN A 187 -0.93 -20.74 -7.16
N TYR A 188 -2.22 -20.94 -6.89
CA TYR A 188 -2.77 -21.06 -5.55
C TYR A 188 -3.72 -22.24 -5.49
N HIS A 189 -3.49 -23.14 -4.54
CA HIS A 189 -4.13 -24.46 -4.52
C HIS A 189 -5.37 -24.56 -3.63
N HIS A 190 -5.78 -23.47 -2.98
CA HIS A 190 -7.01 -23.42 -2.18
C HIS A 190 -8.17 -22.74 -2.91
N PRO A 191 -9.42 -23.00 -2.50
CA PRO A 191 -10.60 -22.37 -3.09
C PRO A 191 -10.53 -20.84 -3.04
N ILE A 192 -11.03 -20.18 -4.08
CA ILE A 192 -11.11 -18.71 -4.16
C ILE A 192 -12.58 -18.31 -4.05
N TRP A 193 -12.92 -17.62 -2.97
CA TRP A 193 -14.25 -17.10 -2.71
C TRP A 193 -14.30 -15.61 -3.02
N ILE A 194 -15.48 -15.10 -3.34
CA ILE A 194 -15.65 -13.68 -3.68
C ILE A 194 -16.81 -13.14 -2.88
N PHE A 195 -16.56 -12.09 -2.11
CA PHE A 195 -17.62 -11.33 -1.45
C PHE A 195 -18.07 -10.18 -2.35
N GLU A 196 -19.32 -10.23 -2.83
CA GLU A 196 -19.93 -9.16 -3.60
C GLU A 196 -20.90 -8.37 -2.72
N TYR A 197 -20.74 -7.05 -2.68
CA TYR A 197 -21.51 -6.16 -1.81
C TYR A 197 -21.81 -4.80 -2.51
N PRO A 198 -22.78 -4.02 -2.01
CA PRO A 198 -23.04 -2.67 -2.52
C PRO A 198 -21.89 -1.73 -2.21
N SER A 199 -21.30 -1.06 -3.21
CA SER A 199 -20.25 -0.05 -2.97
C SER A 199 -20.80 1.25 -2.38
N ASN A 200 -22.10 1.49 -2.54
CA ASN A 200 -22.83 2.71 -2.17
C ASN A 200 -23.64 2.53 -0.88
N GLN A 201 -23.05 1.89 0.12
CA GLN A 201 -23.63 1.76 1.46
C GLN A 201 -22.54 1.96 2.51
N ARG A 202 -22.93 1.98 3.79
CA ARG A 202 -21.95 2.11 4.86
C ARG A 202 -20.96 0.94 4.86
N ILE A 203 -19.71 1.24 5.14
CA ILE A 203 -18.67 0.19 5.23
C ILE A 203 -19.01 -0.81 6.34
N GLU A 204 -19.61 -0.31 7.42
CA GLU A 204 -20.04 -1.10 8.58
C GLU A 204 -21.16 -2.09 8.19
N ASP A 205 -22.17 -1.63 7.45
CA ASP A 205 -23.27 -2.47 6.96
C ASP A 205 -22.74 -3.57 6.01
N SER A 206 -21.72 -3.24 5.21
CA SER A 206 -21.04 -4.20 4.31
C SER A 206 -20.26 -5.27 5.09
N ALA A 207 -19.61 -4.88 6.19
CA ALA A 207 -18.89 -5.81 7.05
C ALA A 207 -19.84 -6.68 7.89
N GLU A 208 -20.98 -6.15 8.31
CA GLU A 208 -22.05 -6.93 8.95
C GLU A 208 -22.68 -7.93 7.99
N LEU A 209 -22.87 -7.56 6.71
CA LEU A 209 -23.28 -8.49 5.67
C LEU A 209 -22.24 -9.61 5.52
N LEU A 210 -20.95 -9.26 5.45
CA LEU A 210 -19.88 -10.26 5.36
C LEU A 210 -19.91 -11.24 6.54
N SER A 211 -20.06 -10.73 7.76
CA SER A 211 -20.17 -11.54 8.98
C SER A 211 -21.33 -12.55 8.90
N LYS A 212 -22.52 -12.10 8.46
CA LYS A 212 -23.71 -12.96 8.31
C LYS A 212 -23.53 -14.04 7.25
N GLU A 213 -22.91 -13.69 6.12
CA GLU A 213 -22.64 -14.64 5.03
C GLU A 213 -21.64 -15.71 5.49
N LEU A 214 -20.56 -15.31 6.18
CA LEU A 214 -19.57 -16.26 6.72
C LEU A 214 -20.18 -17.15 7.81
N ALA A 215 -21.01 -16.62 8.70
CA ALA A 215 -21.74 -17.42 9.69
C ALA A 215 -22.65 -18.47 9.02
N THR A 216 -23.36 -18.08 7.94
CA THR A 216 -24.18 -19.01 7.15
C THR A 216 -23.32 -20.10 6.49
N LEU A 217 -22.12 -19.76 6.04
CA LEU A 217 -21.19 -20.76 5.49
C LEU A 217 -20.63 -21.67 6.59
N HIS A 218 -20.40 -21.20 7.81
CA HIS A 218 -20.02 -22.04 8.94
C HIS A 218 -21.12 -23.04 9.30
N GLU A 219 -22.38 -22.62 9.29
CA GLU A 219 -23.51 -23.55 9.46
C GLU A 219 -23.55 -24.62 8.36
N ARG A 220 -23.15 -24.26 7.13
CA ARG A 220 -23.17 -25.16 5.98
C ARG A 220 -21.99 -26.13 5.95
N TYR A 221 -20.78 -25.65 6.22
CA TYR A 221 -19.53 -26.38 6.00
C TYR A 221 -18.83 -26.80 7.29
N GLY A 222 -19.31 -26.36 8.45
CA GLY A 222 -18.64 -26.50 9.74
C GLY A 222 -17.60 -25.41 9.98
N ASP A 223 -16.81 -25.58 11.03
CA ASP A 223 -15.71 -24.68 11.36
C ASP A 223 -14.63 -24.76 10.26
N PHE A 224 -14.37 -23.64 9.60
CA PHE A 224 -13.29 -23.48 8.63
C PHE A 224 -12.45 -22.26 8.97
N LYS A 225 -11.32 -22.15 8.26
CA LYS A 225 -10.41 -21.01 8.32
C LYS A 225 -10.17 -20.47 6.92
N LEU A 226 -9.98 -19.16 6.79
CA LEU A 226 -9.76 -18.50 5.50
C LEU A 226 -8.67 -17.43 5.59
N ASN A 227 -8.16 -17.01 4.43
CA ASN A 227 -7.36 -15.80 4.28
C ASN A 227 -8.16 -14.75 3.51
N LEU A 228 -7.82 -13.47 3.67
CA LEU A 228 -8.57 -12.37 3.06
C LEU A 228 -7.67 -11.46 2.24
N ILE A 229 -8.10 -11.10 1.03
CA ILE A 229 -7.55 -9.97 0.26
C ILE A 229 -8.66 -8.97 0.00
N GLY A 230 -8.50 -7.74 0.50
CA GLY A 230 -9.40 -6.63 0.23
C GLY A 230 -8.75 -5.61 -0.69
N TYR A 231 -9.47 -5.18 -1.72
CA TYR A 231 -9.00 -4.20 -2.71
C TYR A 231 -9.79 -2.90 -2.63
N GLY A 232 -9.08 -1.75 -2.64
CA GLY A 232 -9.71 -0.45 -2.51
C GLY A 232 -10.55 -0.40 -1.24
N ILE A 233 -11.80 0.02 -1.35
CA ILE A 233 -12.77 0.04 -0.23
C ILE A 233 -13.05 -1.34 0.38
N GLY A 234 -12.87 -2.43 -0.36
CA GLY A 234 -13.04 -3.80 0.15
C GLY A 234 -12.05 -4.16 1.25
N GLY A 235 -10.88 -3.52 1.27
CA GLY A 235 -9.94 -3.63 2.39
C GLY A 235 -10.49 -3.01 3.68
N LEU A 236 -11.24 -1.91 3.61
CA LEU A 236 -11.87 -1.31 4.79
C LEU A 236 -12.99 -2.21 5.35
N VAL A 237 -13.76 -2.85 4.47
CA VAL A 237 -14.77 -3.85 4.85
C VAL A 237 -14.12 -5.02 5.59
N GLY A 238 -13.06 -5.60 5.01
CA GLY A 238 -12.32 -6.71 5.62
C GLY A 238 -11.66 -6.32 6.94
N LEU A 239 -11.05 -5.14 7.02
CA LEU A 239 -10.44 -4.63 8.25
C LEU A 239 -11.48 -4.43 9.35
N TYR A 240 -12.60 -3.78 9.05
CA TYR A 240 -13.65 -3.56 10.05
C TYR A 240 -14.25 -4.88 10.54
N TYR A 241 -14.50 -5.82 9.63
CA TYR A 241 -14.96 -7.17 9.97
C TYR A 241 -14.00 -7.86 10.97
N MET A 242 -12.71 -7.92 10.65
CA MET A 242 -11.74 -8.65 11.45
C MET A 242 -11.36 -7.92 12.75
N LEU A 243 -11.28 -6.59 12.75
CA LEU A 243 -10.89 -5.82 13.94
C LEU A 243 -12.02 -5.64 14.96
N ASN A 244 -13.27 -5.89 14.58
CA ASN A 244 -14.42 -5.72 15.44
C ASN A 244 -14.87 -7.07 16.06
N ASP A 245 -14.46 -7.31 17.31
CA ASP A 245 -14.77 -8.52 18.08
C ASP A 245 -16.29 -8.83 18.21
N THR A 246 -17.19 -7.87 17.92
CA THR A 246 -18.65 -8.09 18.00
C THR A 246 -19.24 -8.78 16.76
N ILE A 247 -18.57 -8.69 15.61
CA ILE A 247 -19.04 -9.26 14.33
C ILE A 247 -18.06 -10.27 13.73
N TYR A 248 -16.83 -10.33 14.26
CA TYR A 248 -15.80 -11.24 13.76
C TYR A 248 -16.11 -12.70 14.15
N ASN A 249 -16.18 -13.61 13.17
CA ASN A 249 -16.50 -15.03 13.40
C ASN A 249 -15.30 -15.87 13.84
N ASN A 250 -14.13 -15.27 14.08
CA ASN A 250 -12.90 -16.00 14.41
C ASN A 250 -12.49 -17.02 13.33
N ASP A 251 -12.58 -16.63 12.07
CA ASP A 251 -12.38 -17.49 10.90
C ASP A 251 -11.14 -17.13 10.07
N LEU A 252 -10.41 -16.05 10.40
CA LEU A 252 -9.14 -15.76 9.75
C LEU A 252 -8.07 -16.76 10.21
N GLU A 253 -7.36 -17.35 9.25
CA GLU A 253 -6.27 -18.29 9.49
C GLU A 253 -5.01 -17.55 9.89
N LYS A 254 -4.42 -16.83 8.92
CA LYS A 254 -3.11 -16.20 9.12
C LYS A 254 -3.00 -14.77 8.62
N ILE A 255 -3.76 -14.37 7.60
CA ILE A 255 -3.48 -13.08 6.95
C ILE A 255 -4.69 -12.41 6.32
N LEU A 256 -4.73 -11.09 6.54
CA LEU A 256 -5.51 -10.15 5.76
C LEU A 256 -4.54 -9.24 4.99
N ILE A 257 -4.69 -9.16 3.67
CA ILE A 257 -3.93 -8.23 2.82
C ILE A 257 -4.87 -7.16 2.29
N THR A 258 -4.49 -5.89 2.49
CA THR A 258 -5.16 -4.75 1.86
C THR A 258 -4.37 -4.29 0.64
N VAL A 259 -5.04 -4.03 -0.47
CA VAL A 259 -4.43 -3.60 -1.73
C VAL A 259 -5.05 -2.28 -2.14
N ALA A 260 -4.24 -1.22 -2.21
CA ALA A 260 -4.67 0.13 -2.57
C ALA A 260 -5.84 0.67 -1.70
N THR A 261 -5.94 0.20 -0.46
CA THR A 261 -7.06 0.52 0.43
C THR A 261 -6.87 1.89 1.09
N PRO A 262 -7.88 2.78 1.12
CA PRO A 262 -7.79 4.08 1.79
C PRO A 262 -7.89 3.96 3.32
N ASN A 263 -6.95 3.25 3.95
CA ASN A 263 -6.89 3.00 5.40
C ASN A 263 -6.88 4.28 6.26
N LYS A 264 -6.46 5.42 5.69
CA LYS A 264 -6.52 6.75 6.32
C LYS A 264 -7.29 7.78 5.48
N GLY A 265 -8.09 7.31 4.52
CA GLY A 265 -8.97 8.13 3.70
C GLY A 265 -8.38 8.58 2.36
N SER A 266 -9.18 9.35 1.62
CA SER A 266 -8.87 9.90 0.30
C SER A 266 -9.44 11.31 0.15
N ARG A 267 -8.70 12.20 -0.51
CA ARG A 267 -9.23 13.51 -0.90
C ARG A 267 -10.25 13.43 -2.05
N LEU A 268 -10.23 12.36 -2.85
CA LEU A 268 -11.16 12.12 -3.96
C LEU A 268 -12.45 11.41 -3.51
N ALA A 269 -12.62 11.22 -2.21
CA ALA A 269 -13.75 10.52 -1.62
C ALA A 269 -15.13 11.12 -1.96
N THR A 270 -15.22 12.44 -2.08
CA THR A 270 -16.50 13.14 -2.28
C THR A 270 -16.51 13.94 -3.58
N CYS A 271 -17.69 14.01 -4.20
CA CYS A 271 -17.92 14.75 -5.43
C CYS A 271 -17.50 16.23 -5.29
N LYS A 272 -17.77 16.85 -4.13
CA LYS A 272 -17.39 18.24 -3.86
C LYS A 272 -15.88 18.46 -3.97
N ASN A 273 -15.08 17.56 -3.41
CA ASN A 273 -13.62 17.69 -3.46
C ASN A 273 -13.09 17.47 -4.88
N VAL A 274 -13.67 16.54 -5.63
CA VAL A 274 -13.30 16.31 -7.03
C VAL A 274 -13.63 17.54 -7.89
N ILE A 275 -14.81 18.17 -7.70
CA ILE A 275 -15.19 19.43 -8.39
C ILE A 275 -14.19 20.56 -8.06
N ASP A 276 -13.76 20.70 -6.79
CA ASP A 276 -12.76 21.70 -6.40
C ASP A 276 -11.41 21.46 -7.11
N ILE A 277 -10.97 20.20 -7.16
CA ILE A 277 -9.75 19.80 -7.87
C ILE A 277 -9.84 20.12 -9.35
N THR A 278 -10.92 19.74 -10.03
CA THR A 278 -11.08 20.00 -11.48
C THR A 278 -11.19 21.49 -11.77
N LYS A 279 -11.86 22.26 -10.91
CA LYS A 279 -11.94 23.73 -11.02
C LYS A 279 -10.57 24.39 -10.96
N ARG A 280 -9.71 23.97 -10.01
CA ARG A 280 -8.33 24.46 -9.91
C ARG A 280 -7.51 24.17 -11.17
N LEU A 281 -7.74 23.02 -11.80
CA LEU A 281 -7.08 22.65 -13.07
C LEU A 281 -7.60 23.51 -14.23
N GLU A 282 -8.91 23.70 -14.34
CA GLU A 282 -9.52 24.57 -15.35
C GLU A 282 -9.06 26.03 -15.23
N ASP A 283 -9.03 26.57 -14.02
CA ASP A 283 -8.56 27.94 -13.73
C ASP A 283 -7.08 28.12 -14.09
N ALA A 284 -6.30 27.03 -14.06
CA ALA A 284 -4.91 26.99 -14.51
C ALA A 284 -4.76 26.74 -16.02
N GLY A 285 -5.86 26.66 -16.78
CA GLY A 285 -5.86 26.45 -18.23
C GLY A 285 -5.66 25.00 -18.67
N ILE A 286 -5.80 24.03 -17.76
CA ILE A 286 -5.72 22.60 -18.09
C ILE A 286 -7.11 22.09 -18.48
N SER A 287 -7.22 21.55 -19.69
CA SER A 287 -8.43 20.91 -20.18
C SER A 287 -8.36 19.38 -19.98
N LEU A 288 -9.33 18.85 -19.23
CA LEU A 288 -9.52 17.42 -19.03
C LEU A 288 -10.45 16.88 -20.12
N ASN A 289 -10.12 15.70 -20.66
CA ASN A 289 -11.02 14.98 -21.56
C ASN A 289 -12.00 14.10 -20.75
N SER A 290 -13.00 13.54 -21.43
CA SER A 290 -13.98 12.60 -20.86
C SER A 290 -13.35 11.50 -20.00
N ARG A 291 -12.25 10.88 -20.45
CA ARG A 291 -11.60 9.79 -19.70
C ARG A 291 -11.02 10.30 -18.39
N ASP A 292 -10.31 11.42 -18.43
CA ASP A 292 -9.69 12.01 -17.25
C ASP A 292 -10.75 12.39 -16.21
N ILE A 293 -11.85 13.01 -16.66
CA ILE A 293 -13.01 13.36 -15.82
C ILE A 293 -13.63 12.09 -15.21
N ASN A 294 -13.98 11.11 -16.05
CA ASN A 294 -14.60 9.87 -15.59
C ASN A 294 -13.74 9.11 -14.56
N ILE A 295 -12.41 9.07 -14.76
CA ILE A 295 -11.46 8.46 -13.82
C ILE A 295 -11.50 9.22 -12.48
N LEU A 296 -11.37 10.55 -12.48
CA LEU A 296 -11.36 11.35 -11.24
C LEU A 296 -12.64 11.19 -10.42
N PHE A 297 -13.80 11.08 -11.07
CA PHE A 297 -15.09 10.90 -10.41
C PHE A 297 -15.41 9.46 -10.01
N SER A 298 -14.65 8.46 -10.46
CA SER A 298 -15.01 7.04 -10.25
C SER A 298 -15.24 6.67 -8.78
N LEU A 299 -14.38 7.15 -7.88
CA LEU A 299 -14.50 6.85 -6.46
C LEU A 299 -15.73 7.53 -5.84
N SER A 300 -15.88 8.84 -6.06
CA SER A 300 -16.97 9.61 -5.47
C SER A 300 -18.34 9.20 -6.04
N ASP A 301 -18.42 8.94 -7.34
CA ASP A 301 -19.65 8.48 -7.97
C ASP A 301 -20.03 7.08 -7.50
N ALA A 302 -19.08 6.16 -7.33
CA ALA A 302 -19.38 4.81 -6.87
C ALA A 302 -19.87 4.73 -5.43
N LEU A 303 -19.38 5.63 -4.57
CA LEU A 303 -19.73 5.68 -3.15
C LEU A 303 -21.00 6.51 -2.91
N GLY A 304 -21.27 7.50 -3.76
CA GLY A 304 -22.38 8.42 -3.58
C GLY A 304 -22.30 9.14 -2.23
N ASP A 305 -23.40 9.14 -1.48
CA ASP A 305 -23.49 9.82 -0.19
C ASP A 305 -22.57 9.22 0.89
N PHE A 306 -22.11 7.98 0.71
CA PHE A 306 -21.21 7.31 1.65
C PHE A 306 -19.73 7.67 1.44
N GLY A 307 -19.40 8.49 0.43
CA GLY A 307 -18.04 8.97 0.20
C GLY A 307 -17.43 9.66 1.41
N SER A 308 -18.23 10.38 2.22
CA SER A 308 -17.75 11.06 3.42
C SER A 308 -17.20 10.12 4.51
N GLU A 309 -17.57 8.83 4.51
CA GLU A 309 -17.02 7.85 5.46
C GLU A 309 -15.52 7.60 5.24
N ILE A 310 -15.00 7.90 4.05
CA ILE A 310 -13.58 7.72 3.71
C ILE A 310 -12.86 9.04 3.43
N GLU A 311 -13.47 10.18 3.78
CA GLU A 311 -12.72 11.44 3.87
C GLU A 311 -11.71 11.38 5.01
N GLU A 312 -10.58 12.07 4.85
CA GLU A 312 -9.57 12.13 5.90
C GLU A 312 -10.17 12.70 7.19
N ASN A 313 -9.97 12.01 8.32
CA ASN A 313 -10.54 12.33 9.63
C ASN A 313 -12.06 12.14 9.74
N SER A 314 -12.66 11.27 8.91
CA SER A 314 -14.03 10.82 9.12
C SER A 314 -14.18 10.07 10.45
N GLU A 315 -15.40 10.07 10.99
CA GLU A 315 -15.74 9.33 12.21
C GLU A 315 -15.48 7.82 12.06
N PHE A 316 -15.81 7.27 10.89
CA PHE A 316 -15.56 5.85 10.59
C PHE A 316 -14.06 5.51 10.65
N LEU A 317 -13.19 6.31 10.02
CA LEU A 317 -11.75 6.04 10.01
C LEU A 317 -11.11 6.23 11.39
N ASP A 318 -11.60 7.18 12.19
CA ASP A 318 -11.15 7.34 13.58
C ASP A 318 -11.55 6.14 14.44
N LYS A 319 -12.75 5.60 14.24
CA LYS A 319 -13.20 4.35 14.87
C LYS A 319 -12.32 3.16 14.45
N LEU A 320 -12.08 2.99 13.15
CA LEU A 320 -11.23 1.91 12.62
C LEU A 320 -9.79 2.00 13.17
N LYS A 321 -9.24 3.20 13.25
CA LYS A 321 -7.93 3.47 13.87
C LYS A 321 -7.91 3.11 15.35
N GLY A 322 -9.01 3.32 16.07
CA GLY A 322 -9.19 2.86 17.45
C GLY A 322 -9.08 1.34 17.56
N LEU A 323 -9.85 0.61 16.75
CA LEU A 323 -9.82 -0.85 16.69
C LEU A 323 -8.43 -1.38 16.31
N TYR A 324 -7.77 -0.77 15.33
CA TYR A 324 -6.41 -1.15 14.92
C TYR A 324 -5.40 -0.95 16.05
N LYS A 325 -5.50 0.13 16.84
CA LYS A 325 -4.64 0.33 18.02
C LYS A 325 -4.85 -0.76 19.08
N GLU A 326 -6.07 -1.26 19.25
CA GLU A 326 -6.34 -2.36 20.17
C GLU A 326 -5.74 -3.67 19.66
N TYR A 327 -5.89 -3.95 18.37
CA TYR A 327 -5.18 -5.03 17.70
C TYR A 327 -3.65 -4.91 17.90
N GLU A 328 -3.05 -3.75 17.65
CA GLU A 328 -1.61 -3.54 17.85
C GLU A 328 -1.19 -3.76 19.31
N LYS A 329 -2.01 -3.37 20.29
CA LYS A 329 -1.74 -3.64 21.71
C LYS A 329 -1.79 -5.14 22.01
N LYS A 330 -2.77 -5.86 21.44
CA LYS A 330 -2.87 -7.32 21.58
C LYS A 330 -1.64 -7.99 20.93
N VAL A 331 -1.19 -7.56 19.75
CA VAL A 331 0.02 -8.06 19.08
C VAL A 331 1.31 -7.69 19.84
N LYS A 332 1.48 -6.44 20.29
CA LYS A 332 2.70 -5.97 21.00
C LYS A 332 2.77 -6.47 22.45
N GLY A 333 1.62 -6.58 23.12
CA GLY A 333 1.50 -7.14 24.48
C GLY A 333 1.85 -8.63 24.56
N CYS A 334 1.99 -9.30 23.41
CA CYS A 334 2.44 -10.68 23.32
C CYS A 334 3.91 -10.91 23.73
N ILE A 335 4.66 -9.91 24.21
CA ILE A 335 5.96 -10.18 24.86
C ILE A 335 5.78 -10.78 26.27
N GLU A 336 4.62 -10.59 26.89
CA GLU A 336 4.20 -11.26 28.14
C GLU A 336 3.01 -12.19 27.87
N GLU A 337 2.68 -13.08 28.81
CA GLU A 337 1.87 -14.31 28.71
C GLU A 337 0.37 -14.13 28.35
N GLY A 338 0.02 -13.29 27.37
CA GLY A 338 -1.33 -13.12 26.84
C GLY A 338 -1.65 -14.00 25.61
N PRO A 339 -2.95 -14.22 25.29
CA PRO A 339 -3.37 -14.98 24.12
C PRO A 339 -2.85 -14.32 22.84
N SER A 340 -2.14 -15.09 22.02
CA SER A 340 -1.50 -14.62 20.78
C SER A 340 -2.56 -14.40 19.69
N ILE A 341 -2.65 -13.18 19.18
CA ILE A 341 -3.21 -12.97 17.84
C ILE A 341 -2.34 -13.74 16.86
N LYS A 342 -2.95 -14.65 16.09
CA LYS A 342 -2.26 -15.55 15.17
C LYS A 342 -2.17 -15.04 13.73
N PHE A 343 -2.88 -13.95 13.41
CA PHE A 343 -2.94 -13.39 12.08
C PHE A 343 -2.21 -12.05 11.96
N ARG A 344 -1.76 -11.74 10.74
CA ARG A 344 -1.08 -10.49 10.37
C ARG A 344 -1.91 -9.68 9.37
N ILE A 345 -1.60 -8.39 9.29
CA ILE A 345 -2.22 -7.46 8.34
C ILE A 345 -1.08 -6.90 7.47
N GLU A 346 -1.23 -7.00 6.15
CA GLU A 346 -0.26 -6.47 5.19
C GLU A 346 -0.89 -5.42 4.28
N CYS A 347 -0.14 -4.38 3.93
CA CYS A 347 -0.62 -3.30 3.07
C CYS A 347 0.20 -3.21 1.77
N PHE A 348 -0.49 -3.25 0.64
CA PHE A 348 0.07 -3.10 -0.70
C PHE A 348 -0.39 -1.77 -1.29
N SER A 349 0.54 -1.01 -1.84
CA SER A 349 0.32 0.38 -2.24
C SER A 349 0.74 0.62 -3.68
N GLY A 350 -0.06 1.36 -4.45
CA GLY A 350 0.37 1.95 -5.72
C GLY A 350 1.02 3.32 -5.48
N SER A 351 1.89 3.74 -6.38
CA SER A 351 2.59 5.05 -6.30
C SER A 351 2.71 5.76 -7.64
N SER A 352 2.10 5.25 -8.71
CA SER A 352 2.05 5.96 -9.97
C SER A 352 0.61 6.30 -10.30
N PRO A 353 0.20 7.58 -10.29
CA PRO A 353 -1.14 7.93 -10.72
C PRO A 353 -1.33 7.65 -12.22
N TYR A 354 -2.58 7.67 -12.66
CA TYR A 354 -2.97 7.60 -14.06
C TYR A 354 -2.25 8.66 -14.89
N ARG A 355 -1.95 8.33 -16.14
CA ARG A 355 -1.47 9.32 -17.10
C ARG A 355 -2.66 10.13 -17.61
N PHE A 356 -2.83 11.32 -17.03
CA PHE A 356 -3.83 12.29 -17.44
C PHE A 356 -3.34 13.15 -18.62
N SER A 357 -4.25 13.90 -19.26
CA SER A 357 -3.93 14.78 -20.40
C SER A 357 -2.95 15.93 -20.08
N GLY A 358 -2.79 16.28 -18.81
CA GLY A 358 -1.93 17.39 -18.35
C GLY A 358 -0.99 17.00 -17.20
N ASP A 359 -0.02 17.88 -16.92
CA ASP A 359 0.85 17.77 -15.74
C ASP A 359 0.24 18.56 -14.57
N PHE A 360 -0.09 17.85 -13.49
CA PHE A 360 -0.80 18.40 -12.34
C PHE A 360 0.14 18.85 -11.21
N GLY A 361 1.41 18.45 -11.25
CA GLY A 361 2.27 18.39 -10.06
C GLY A 361 2.49 19.75 -9.36
N SER A 362 2.51 20.85 -10.12
CA SER A 362 2.67 22.21 -9.58
C SER A 362 1.37 22.84 -9.10
N ILE A 363 0.22 22.47 -9.68
CA ILE A 363 -1.09 23.07 -9.39
C ILE A 363 -1.76 22.36 -8.21
N LEU A 364 -1.64 21.04 -8.16
CA LEU A 364 -2.23 20.17 -7.15
C LEU A 364 -1.15 19.66 -6.18
N GLY A 365 -0.25 20.55 -5.75
CA GLY A 365 0.87 20.20 -4.87
C GLY A 365 0.44 19.56 -3.54
N ASP A 366 -0.81 19.77 -3.13
CA ASP A 366 -1.44 19.24 -1.92
C ASP A 366 -2.26 17.95 -2.15
N VAL A 367 -2.45 17.51 -3.40
CA VAL A 367 -3.21 16.29 -3.75
C VAL A 367 -2.24 15.18 -4.13
N ASP A 368 -1.66 14.55 -3.11
CA ASP A 368 -0.63 13.52 -3.26
C ASP A 368 -1.13 12.27 -4.00
N GLU A 369 -2.44 12.00 -3.97
CA GLU A 369 -3.10 10.94 -4.75
C GLU A 369 -2.76 11.01 -6.25
N LEU A 370 -2.61 12.22 -6.78
CA LEU A 370 -2.37 12.50 -8.20
C LEU A 370 -0.89 12.77 -8.52
N ARG A 371 0.03 12.49 -7.57
CA ARG A 371 1.46 12.76 -7.71
C ARG A 371 2.28 11.48 -7.78
N LYS A 372 3.14 11.39 -8.80
CA LYS A 372 4.05 10.25 -8.98
C LYS A 372 4.99 10.08 -7.78
N GLY A 373 5.09 8.85 -7.30
CA GLY A 373 5.81 8.45 -6.09
C GLY A 373 5.00 8.61 -4.80
N LEU A 374 3.84 9.29 -4.84
CA LEU A 374 3.08 9.67 -3.65
C LEU A 374 1.66 9.11 -3.61
N GLY A 375 1.09 8.68 -4.75
CA GLY A 375 -0.25 8.11 -4.81
C GLY A 375 -0.56 7.33 -6.08
N ASP A 376 -1.71 6.68 -6.11
CA ASP A 376 -2.14 5.74 -7.15
C ASP A 376 -3.33 6.24 -8.00
N SER A 377 -3.67 7.53 -7.89
CA SER A 377 -4.84 8.28 -8.41
C SER A 377 -5.99 8.45 -7.45
N TYR A 378 -6.21 7.53 -6.52
CA TYR A 378 -7.33 7.62 -5.57
C TYR A 378 -6.86 7.66 -4.13
N VAL A 379 -5.71 7.06 -3.83
CA VAL A 379 -5.17 6.97 -2.48
C VAL A 379 -3.69 7.34 -2.51
N LYS A 380 -3.29 8.19 -1.57
CA LYS A 380 -1.87 8.48 -1.37
C LYS A 380 -1.21 7.31 -0.64
N VAL A 381 0.03 6.99 -0.99
CA VAL A 381 0.82 5.86 -0.46
C VAL A 381 0.79 5.84 1.07
N TYR A 382 0.88 7.00 1.74
CA TYR A 382 0.85 7.02 3.20
C TYR A 382 -0.51 6.60 3.79
N ASN A 383 -1.60 6.83 3.05
CA ASN A 383 -2.95 6.51 3.50
C ASN A 383 -3.34 5.05 3.25
N THR A 384 -2.58 4.31 2.44
CA THR A 384 -2.74 2.85 2.34
C THR A 384 -2.02 2.11 3.46
N MET A 385 -1.07 2.74 4.13
CA MET A 385 -0.26 2.10 5.17
C MET A 385 -0.95 2.14 6.54
N LEU A 386 -0.94 1.02 7.27
CA LEU A 386 -1.38 0.96 8.68
C LEU A 386 -0.23 1.11 9.66
N SER A 387 0.98 0.69 9.29
CA SER A 387 2.21 0.97 10.03
C SER A 387 3.15 1.91 9.25
N PRO A 388 4.16 2.53 9.89
CA PRO A 388 5.17 3.31 9.18
C PRO A 388 6.18 2.45 8.38
N ILE A 389 6.16 1.12 8.56
CA ILE A 389 7.10 0.17 7.97
C ILE A 389 6.27 -0.84 7.18
N GLU A 390 5.91 -0.47 5.97
CA GLU A 390 5.15 -1.31 5.04
C GLU A 390 5.97 -1.52 3.75
N ASN A 391 5.45 -2.36 2.86
CA ASN A 391 6.06 -2.71 1.59
C ASN A 391 6.38 -1.47 0.74
N CYS A 392 7.48 -1.54 -0.01
CA CYS A 392 7.79 -0.51 -1.00
C CYS A 392 6.59 -0.39 -1.96
N PRO A 393 6.05 0.82 -2.21
CA PRO A 393 4.91 0.93 -3.09
C PRO A 393 5.29 0.50 -4.51
N PHE A 394 4.37 -0.18 -5.18
CA PHE A 394 4.51 -0.55 -6.57
C PHE A 394 4.38 0.71 -7.44
N PRO A 395 5.20 0.87 -8.50
CA PRO A 395 5.11 2.02 -9.41
C PRO A 395 3.93 1.85 -10.40
N LEU A 396 2.76 1.56 -9.87
CA LEU A 396 1.52 1.24 -10.58
C LEU A 396 0.40 2.15 -10.07
N ASN A 397 -0.61 2.35 -10.92
CA ASN A 397 -1.84 3.03 -10.51
C ASN A 397 -2.81 2.08 -9.79
N HIS A 398 -3.93 2.64 -9.34
CA HIS A 398 -4.91 1.95 -8.52
C HIS A 398 -5.50 0.69 -9.19
N TYR A 399 -5.70 0.68 -10.52
CA TYR A 399 -6.24 -0.48 -11.22
C TYR A 399 -5.12 -1.41 -11.72
N GLU A 400 -4.01 -0.87 -12.22
CA GLU A 400 -2.85 -1.64 -12.69
C GLU A 400 -2.25 -2.56 -11.63
N ILE A 401 -2.37 -2.21 -10.34
CA ILE A 401 -1.87 -3.05 -9.24
C ILE A 401 -2.51 -4.44 -9.23
N LEU A 402 -3.78 -4.57 -9.66
CA LEU A 402 -4.48 -5.84 -9.80
C LEU A 402 -4.44 -6.43 -11.23
N GLU A 403 -3.52 -5.93 -12.06
CA GLU A 403 -3.21 -6.50 -13.37
C GLU A 403 -1.74 -6.92 -13.50
N ASN A 404 -0.95 -6.73 -12.44
CA ASN A 404 0.49 -6.93 -12.46
C ASN A 404 0.92 -8.26 -11.83
N GLU A 405 1.65 -9.07 -12.59
CA GLU A 405 2.10 -10.40 -12.15
C GLU A 405 3.04 -10.35 -10.95
N LYS A 406 3.91 -9.34 -10.85
CA LYS A 406 4.83 -9.20 -9.71
C LYS A 406 4.05 -8.96 -8.40
N VAL A 407 2.99 -8.14 -8.46
CA VAL A 407 2.09 -7.96 -7.31
C VAL A 407 1.47 -9.30 -6.92
N PHE A 408 1.02 -10.11 -7.88
CA PHE A 408 0.42 -11.41 -7.57
C PHE A 408 1.41 -12.41 -6.98
N GLN A 409 2.65 -12.43 -7.48
CA GLN A 409 3.73 -13.23 -6.90
C GLN A 409 3.95 -12.88 -5.43
N ASP A 410 3.99 -11.58 -5.11
CA ASP A 410 4.19 -11.12 -3.74
C ASP A 410 2.95 -11.47 -2.87
N LEU A 411 1.73 -11.26 -3.36
CA LEU A 411 0.48 -11.67 -2.69
C LEU A 411 0.49 -13.17 -2.33
N VAL A 412 0.79 -14.05 -3.30
CA VAL A 412 0.89 -15.49 -3.05
C VAL A 412 2.02 -15.79 -2.07
N GLY A 413 3.15 -15.11 -2.19
CA GLY A 413 4.26 -15.21 -1.25
C GLY A 413 3.83 -14.98 0.20
N TYR A 414 3.10 -13.91 0.50
CA TYR A 414 2.54 -13.69 1.85
C TYR A 414 1.51 -14.75 2.25
N LEU A 415 0.66 -15.16 1.31
CA LEU A 415 -0.30 -16.25 1.51
C LEU A 415 0.36 -17.62 1.74
N GLU A 416 1.67 -17.77 1.48
CA GLU A 416 2.44 -19.00 1.69
C GLU A 416 3.50 -18.85 2.79
N LEU A 417 3.69 -17.64 3.34
CA LEU A 417 4.62 -17.44 4.46
C LEU A 417 4.30 -18.40 5.63
N PRO A 418 5.32 -19.02 6.25
CA PRO A 418 5.11 -19.92 7.39
C PRO A 418 4.38 -19.23 8.55
N GLU A 419 3.63 -20.01 9.34
CA GLU A 419 2.87 -19.52 10.50
C GLU A 419 3.72 -19.03 11.68
N HIS A 420 5.05 -19.19 11.61
CA HIS A 420 5.91 -18.80 12.73
C HIS A 420 5.81 -17.31 12.99
N SER A 421 5.11 -16.95 14.06
CA SER A 421 5.12 -15.58 14.55
C SER A 421 6.56 -15.17 14.90
N TRP A 422 6.91 -13.91 14.66
CA TRP A 422 8.19 -13.35 15.11
C TRP A 422 8.45 -13.57 16.61
N LYS A 423 7.38 -13.68 17.43
CA LYS A 423 7.44 -14.08 18.84
C LYS A 423 7.98 -15.49 19.03
N GLU A 424 7.52 -16.46 18.25
CA GLU A 424 7.99 -17.84 18.33
C GLU A 424 9.45 -17.94 17.88
N LEU A 425 9.79 -17.30 16.75
CA LEU A 425 11.16 -17.24 16.24
C LEU A 425 12.13 -16.67 17.28
N THR A 426 11.76 -15.54 17.89
CA THR A 426 12.60 -14.87 18.92
C THR A 426 12.70 -15.68 20.22
N LYS A 427 11.65 -16.42 20.63
CA LYS A 427 11.74 -17.36 21.77
C LYS A 427 12.73 -18.50 21.50
N ASN A 428 12.83 -18.93 20.25
CA ASN A 428 13.68 -20.03 19.84
C ASN A 428 15.13 -19.61 19.56
N ILE A 429 15.49 -18.32 19.62
CA ILE A 429 16.82 -17.80 19.23
C ILE A 429 18.01 -18.54 19.87
N GLY A 430 17.86 -19.03 21.10
CA GLY A 430 18.90 -19.78 21.82
C GLY A 430 18.98 -21.28 21.50
N LYS A 431 18.10 -21.80 20.63
CA LYS A 431 18.11 -23.22 20.19
C LYS A 431 19.08 -23.41 19.01
N PRO A 432 19.55 -24.65 18.74
CA PRO A 432 20.55 -24.93 17.70
C PRO A 432 20.23 -24.42 16.28
N ASP A 433 18.96 -24.29 15.94
CA ASP A 433 18.49 -23.82 14.63
C ASP A 433 17.76 -22.46 14.69
N GLY A 434 17.56 -21.87 15.88
CA GLY A 434 16.72 -20.69 16.05
C GLY A 434 17.17 -19.46 15.27
N MET A 435 18.49 -19.20 15.24
CA MET A 435 19.04 -18.10 14.43
C MET A 435 18.88 -18.37 12.93
N ARG A 436 19.01 -19.63 12.49
CA ARG A 436 18.82 -20.01 11.08
C ARG A 436 17.37 -19.83 10.64
N GLU A 437 16.40 -20.15 11.50
CA GLU A 437 14.97 -19.91 11.27
C GLU A 437 14.66 -18.41 11.16
N ILE A 438 15.16 -17.60 12.10
CA ILE A 438 15.01 -16.13 12.08
C ILE A 438 15.54 -15.54 10.77
N VAL A 439 16.75 -15.92 10.39
CA VAL A 439 17.42 -15.41 9.18
C VAL A 439 16.67 -15.84 7.92
N ALA A 440 16.14 -17.06 7.87
CA ALA A 440 15.35 -17.55 6.75
C ALA A 440 14.00 -16.81 6.63
N ALA A 441 13.31 -16.60 7.75
CA ALA A 441 12.06 -15.84 7.79
C ALA A 441 12.28 -14.38 7.34
N TRP A 442 13.31 -13.72 7.89
CA TRP A 442 13.69 -12.38 7.48
C TRP A 442 13.99 -12.29 5.98
N GLU A 443 14.76 -13.23 5.43
CA GLU A 443 15.10 -13.24 4.01
C GLU A 443 13.87 -13.36 3.11
N GLN A 444 12.91 -14.22 3.49
CA GLN A 444 11.65 -14.37 2.76
C GLN A 444 10.83 -13.07 2.82
N GLU A 445 10.63 -12.51 4.02
CA GLU A 445 9.87 -11.26 4.19
C GLU A 445 10.56 -10.09 3.49
N PHE A 446 11.89 -9.97 3.56
CA PHE A 446 12.62 -8.90 2.90
C PHE A 446 12.41 -8.94 1.38
N LYS A 447 12.48 -10.14 0.78
CA LYS A 447 12.26 -10.33 -0.66
C LYS A 447 10.84 -10.00 -1.09
N LEU A 448 9.85 -10.21 -0.22
CA LEU A 448 8.46 -9.83 -0.48
C LEU A 448 8.25 -8.32 -0.28
N ASN A 449 8.82 -7.73 0.78
CA ASN A 449 8.62 -6.32 1.13
C ASN A 449 9.32 -5.34 0.16
N GLN A 450 10.54 -5.69 -0.28
CA GLN A 450 11.42 -4.80 -1.07
C GLN A 450 11.73 -5.35 -2.47
N GLY A 451 11.24 -6.55 -2.79
CA GLY A 451 11.02 -7.03 -4.15
C GLY A 451 12.23 -7.22 -5.07
N ASP A 452 13.43 -6.77 -4.68
CA ASP A 452 14.55 -6.62 -5.62
C ASP A 452 15.84 -7.28 -5.10
N PRO A 453 16.42 -8.24 -5.85
CA PRO A 453 17.78 -8.71 -5.66
C PRO A 453 18.82 -7.60 -5.49
N VAL A 454 18.62 -6.42 -6.10
CA VAL A 454 19.49 -5.25 -5.94
C VAL A 454 19.46 -4.74 -4.50
N ASN A 455 18.27 -4.43 -3.96
CA ASN A 455 18.14 -3.92 -2.58
C ASN A 455 18.65 -4.95 -1.55
N PHE A 456 18.42 -6.25 -1.81
CA PHE A 456 18.95 -7.33 -0.97
C PHE A 456 20.48 -7.36 -0.98
N LYS A 457 21.13 -7.21 -2.13
CA LYS A 457 22.60 -7.16 -2.18
C LYS A 457 23.16 -5.91 -1.51
N ILE A 458 22.51 -4.76 -1.68
CA ILE A 458 22.92 -3.49 -1.05
C ILE A 458 22.88 -3.60 0.47
N ILE A 459 21.78 -4.11 1.04
CA ILE A 459 21.66 -4.23 2.50
C ILE A 459 22.68 -5.22 3.08
N LEU A 460 23.01 -6.29 2.36
CA LEU A 460 24.05 -7.23 2.75
C LEU A 460 25.46 -6.62 2.63
N GLU A 461 25.75 -5.84 1.59
CA GLU A 461 27.01 -5.08 1.47
C GLU A 461 27.16 -4.08 2.62
N PHE A 462 26.08 -3.37 2.98
CA PHE A 462 26.06 -2.50 4.14
C PHE A 462 26.37 -3.25 5.44
N ALA A 463 25.75 -4.42 5.65
CA ALA A 463 26.01 -5.27 6.81
C ALA A 463 27.48 -5.74 6.89
N ARG A 464 28.08 -6.17 5.77
CA ARG A 464 29.50 -6.56 5.75
C ARG A 464 30.41 -5.38 6.09
N ASN A 465 30.12 -4.19 5.55
CA ASN A 465 30.86 -2.97 5.86
C ASN A 465 30.72 -2.58 7.35
N LEU A 466 29.52 -2.70 7.92
CA LEU A 466 29.30 -2.49 9.35
C LEU A 466 30.15 -3.43 10.20
N LEU A 467 30.11 -4.74 9.92
CA LEU A 467 30.92 -5.74 10.63
C LEU A 467 32.43 -5.53 10.44
N ASN A 468 32.90 -5.17 9.24
CA ASN A 468 34.31 -4.86 8.95
C ASN A 468 34.85 -3.65 9.74
N SER A 469 33.94 -2.79 10.22
CA SER A 469 34.30 -1.66 11.07
C SER A 469 34.66 -2.10 12.49
N CYS A 470 34.12 -3.23 12.96
CA CYS A 470 34.37 -3.76 14.30
C CYS A 470 35.71 -4.52 14.38
N GLU A 471 36.41 -4.36 15.50
CA GLU A 471 37.56 -5.20 15.86
C GLU A 471 37.17 -6.67 16.12
N ARG A 472 38.16 -7.55 16.20
CA ARG A 472 37.95 -8.98 16.44
C ARG A 472 37.28 -9.18 17.80
N ASP A 473 36.34 -10.12 17.85
CA ASP A 473 35.60 -10.49 19.05
C ASP A 473 34.86 -9.27 19.65
N ALA A 474 34.27 -8.40 18.85
CA ALA A 474 33.58 -7.21 19.35
C ALA A 474 32.13 -7.49 19.77
N ILE A 475 31.54 -6.57 20.54
CA ILE A 475 30.10 -6.47 20.79
C ILE A 475 29.56 -5.28 20.00
N LEU A 476 28.55 -5.49 19.16
CA LEU A 476 27.93 -4.46 18.34
C LEU A 476 26.46 -4.30 18.71
N PHE A 477 26.11 -3.13 19.26
CA PHE A 477 24.73 -2.76 19.53
C PHE A 477 24.07 -2.19 18.28
N THR A 478 22.93 -2.77 17.91
CA THR A 478 22.13 -2.40 16.72
C THR A 478 20.73 -1.96 17.10
N ASN A 479 20.04 -1.27 16.19
CA ASN A 479 18.67 -0.84 16.39
C ASN A 479 17.81 -1.03 15.14
N GLY A 480 16.76 -1.84 15.26
CA GLY A 480 15.80 -2.11 14.20
C GLY A 480 16.22 -3.22 13.25
N ASP A 481 15.31 -3.55 12.34
CA ASP A 481 15.33 -4.80 11.58
C ASP A 481 16.42 -4.76 10.48
N ASN A 482 16.43 -3.70 9.68
CA ASN A 482 17.41 -3.47 8.60
C ASN A 482 18.83 -3.20 9.10
N ASP A 483 19.03 -3.05 10.40
CA ASP A 483 20.34 -2.89 11.03
C ASP A 483 20.82 -4.20 11.68
N THR A 484 19.92 -5.15 11.95
CA THR A 484 20.21 -6.35 12.74
C THR A 484 20.18 -7.61 11.90
N PHE A 485 19.07 -7.88 11.24
CA PHE A 485 18.88 -9.15 10.53
C PHE A 485 19.83 -9.32 9.34
N PRO A 486 20.20 -8.29 8.56
CA PRO A 486 21.24 -8.43 7.55
C PRO A 486 22.59 -8.87 8.12
N LEU A 487 22.96 -8.42 9.32
CA LEU A 487 24.20 -8.82 10.00
C LEU A 487 24.14 -10.30 10.39
N TRP A 488 23.03 -10.72 11.01
CA TRP A 488 22.82 -12.14 11.34
C TRP A 488 22.76 -13.00 10.09
N TRP A 489 22.20 -12.48 8.99
CA TRP A 489 22.15 -13.20 7.72
C TRP A 489 23.54 -13.46 7.18
N VAL A 490 24.42 -12.45 7.07
CA VAL A 490 25.79 -12.66 6.58
C VAL A 490 26.62 -13.51 7.55
N GLN A 491 26.37 -13.41 8.86
CA GLN A 491 26.99 -14.28 9.85
C GLN A 491 26.57 -15.73 9.63
N GLU A 492 25.27 -16.03 9.62
CA GLU A 492 24.77 -17.40 9.56
C GLU A 492 24.96 -18.08 8.20
N LYS A 493 24.63 -17.38 7.11
CA LYS A 493 24.64 -17.95 5.75
C LYS A 493 26.04 -17.93 5.11
N GLU A 494 26.84 -16.90 5.38
CA GLU A 494 28.16 -16.74 4.74
C GLU A 494 29.33 -17.06 5.67
N GLY A 495 29.10 -17.22 6.98
CA GLY A 495 30.19 -17.38 7.94
C GLY A 495 30.96 -16.09 8.20
N PHE A 496 30.42 -14.93 7.80
CA PHE A 496 31.14 -13.67 7.83
C PHE A 496 31.16 -13.05 9.22
N ARG A 497 32.35 -12.84 9.80
CA ARG A 497 32.53 -12.17 11.11
C ARG A 497 31.64 -12.74 12.23
N LYS A 498 31.52 -14.08 12.31
CA LYS A 498 30.82 -14.79 13.41
C LYS A 498 31.41 -14.51 14.80
N ASP A 499 32.60 -13.90 14.88
CA ASP A 499 33.23 -13.46 16.13
C ASP A 499 32.55 -12.24 16.77
N VAL A 500 31.81 -11.43 16.00
CA VAL A 500 31.14 -10.23 16.52
C VAL A 500 29.78 -10.59 17.11
N ALA A 501 29.56 -10.26 18.38
CA ALA A 501 28.26 -10.41 19.03
C ALA A 501 27.34 -9.25 18.66
N VAL A 502 26.35 -9.50 17.81
CA VAL A 502 25.34 -8.50 17.39
C VAL A 502 24.18 -8.49 18.38
N ALA A 503 24.03 -7.39 19.12
CA ALA A 503 23.08 -7.23 20.22
C ALA A 503 22.03 -6.14 19.90
N ASN A 504 20.86 -6.55 19.43
CA ASN A 504 19.76 -5.64 19.12
C ASN A 504 19.12 -5.03 20.37
N LEU A 505 19.03 -3.71 20.43
CA LEU A 505 18.52 -2.98 21.59
C LEU A 505 17.05 -3.27 21.92
N SER A 506 16.20 -3.59 20.94
CA SER A 506 14.81 -3.95 21.19
C SER A 506 14.68 -5.36 21.77
N LEU A 507 15.44 -6.32 21.24
CA LEU A 507 15.46 -7.70 21.71
C LEU A 507 16.12 -7.85 23.08
N LEU A 508 17.00 -6.93 23.47
CA LEU A 508 17.56 -6.84 24.83
C LEU A 508 16.50 -6.55 25.92
N ASN A 509 15.23 -6.36 25.57
CA ASN A 509 14.13 -6.37 26.54
C ASN A 509 13.58 -7.78 26.83
N THR A 510 14.10 -8.83 26.18
CA THR A 510 13.62 -10.21 26.33
C THR A 510 14.65 -11.10 27.02
N SER A 511 14.23 -11.91 27.98
CA SER A 511 15.13 -12.76 28.76
C SER A 511 15.84 -13.82 27.91
N CYS A 512 15.14 -14.40 26.92
CA CYS A 512 15.70 -15.40 26.01
C CYS A 512 16.89 -14.86 25.21
N PHE A 513 16.79 -13.63 24.70
CA PHE A 513 17.87 -13.03 23.92
C PHE A 513 19.06 -12.63 24.79
N ILE A 514 18.82 -12.10 26.00
CA ILE A 514 19.89 -11.77 26.95
C ILE A 514 20.67 -13.03 27.33
N LYS A 515 19.97 -14.13 27.62
CA LYS A 515 20.58 -15.44 27.93
C LYS A 515 21.35 -16.02 26.75
N TYR A 516 20.83 -15.88 25.52
CA TYR A 516 21.54 -16.27 24.30
C TYR A 516 22.89 -15.54 24.16
N LEU A 517 22.90 -14.22 24.32
CA LEU A 517 24.14 -13.44 24.26
C LEU A 517 25.14 -13.81 25.35
N LYS A 518 24.65 -14.10 26.57
CA LYS A 518 25.48 -14.54 27.70
C LYS A 518 26.09 -15.94 27.46
N GLY A 519 25.40 -16.79 26.72
CA GLY A 519 25.79 -18.18 26.43
C GLY A 519 26.77 -18.32 25.26
N GLN A 520 26.98 -19.57 24.82
CA GLN A 520 27.76 -19.87 23.62
C GLN A 520 26.97 -19.50 22.34
N PRO A 521 27.65 -19.03 21.27
CA PRO A 521 29.10 -18.90 21.14
C PRO A 521 29.67 -17.57 21.68
N HIS A 522 28.82 -16.58 21.96
CA HIS A 522 29.24 -15.18 22.11
C HIS A 522 29.86 -14.85 23.46
N GLN A 523 29.38 -15.46 24.55
CA GLN A 523 29.86 -15.24 25.92
C GLN A 523 29.98 -13.74 26.26
N VAL A 524 28.96 -12.95 25.90
CA VAL A 524 28.91 -11.52 26.21
C VAL A 524 28.98 -11.36 27.75
N PRO A 525 29.84 -10.47 28.27
CA PRO A 525 30.08 -10.33 29.70
C PRO A 525 28.86 -9.70 30.38
N ILE A 526 27.92 -10.56 30.80
CA ILE A 526 26.70 -10.18 31.52
C ILE A 526 26.78 -10.76 32.92
N ASN A 527 26.79 -9.89 33.93
CA ASN A 527 26.94 -10.30 35.34
C ASN A 527 25.61 -10.74 35.98
N PHE A 528 24.46 -10.47 35.35
CA PHE A 528 23.17 -10.96 35.86
C PHE A 528 23.09 -12.49 35.80
N THR A 529 22.60 -13.12 36.86
CA THR A 529 22.17 -14.52 36.89
C THR A 529 20.95 -14.75 35.98
N ASN A 530 20.63 -16.01 35.67
CA ASN A 530 19.49 -16.31 34.80
C ASN A 530 18.17 -15.90 35.46
N GLU A 531 18.08 -16.08 36.77
CA GLU A 531 16.95 -15.71 37.62
C GLU A 531 16.78 -14.19 37.69
N GLU A 532 17.88 -13.43 37.78
CA GLU A 532 17.85 -11.96 37.69
C GLU A 532 17.39 -11.50 36.31
N ILE A 533 17.89 -12.12 35.24
CA ILE A 533 17.48 -11.80 33.86
C ILE A 533 15.97 -12.00 33.68
N ASP A 534 15.43 -13.11 34.17
CA ASP A 534 13.97 -13.38 34.11
C ASP A 534 13.14 -12.41 34.95
N SER A 535 13.75 -11.79 35.95
CA SER A 535 13.10 -10.87 36.89
C SER A 535 13.26 -9.40 36.51
N LEU A 536 13.99 -9.06 35.44
CA LEU A 536 14.21 -7.68 35.01
C LEU A 536 12.88 -7.01 34.62
N LYS A 537 12.70 -5.77 35.10
CA LYS A 537 11.51 -4.95 34.80
C LYS A 537 11.91 -3.51 34.48
N PRO A 538 11.11 -2.77 33.70
CA PRO A 538 11.31 -1.33 33.53
C PRO A 538 11.29 -0.60 34.89
N ILE A 539 12.26 0.29 35.13
CA ILE A 539 12.39 1.04 36.39
C ILE A 539 11.97 2.49 36.15
N LYS A 540 10.97 2.97 36.89
CA LYS A 540 10.57 4.38 36.87
C LYS A 540 11.52 5.21 37.73
N LYS A 541 12.22 6.18 37.12
CA LYS A 541 13.06 7.19 37.80
C LYS A 541 12.42 8.58 37.68
N LYS A 542 12.97 9.56 38.41
CA LYS A 542 12.52 10.97 38.36
C LYS A 542 12.54 11.55 36.94
N ASP A 543 13.55 11.18 36.15
CA ASP A 543 13.78 11.70 34.80
C ASP A 543 13.18 10.83 33.68
N GLY A 544 12.35 9.84 34.02
CA GLY A 544 11.65 8.97 33.06
C GLY A 544 11.80 7.48 33.34
N MET A 545 11.38 6.66 32.35
CA MET A 545 11.44 5.20 32.43
C MET A 545 12.80 4.68 31.96
N VAL A 546 13.41 3.78 32.74
CA VAL A 546 14.59 3.01 32.33
C VAL A 546 14.16 1.62 31.92
N TRP A 547 14.13 1.38 30.60
CA TRP A 547 13.79 0.08 30.02
C TRP A 547 14.85 -0.99 30.31
N ILE A 548 14.45 -2.26 30.24
CA ILE A 548 15.31 -3.42 30.48
C ILE A 548 16.56 -3.35 29.60
N SER A 549 16.40 -3.03 28.31
CA SER A 549 17.53 -2.93 27.38
C SER A 549 18.64 -1.96 27.84
N HIS A 550 18.29 -0.82 28.46
CA HIS A 550 19.28 0.10 29.00
C HIS A 550 20.03 -0.50 30.19
N GLN A 551 19.31 -1.20 31.08
CA GLN A 551 19.92 -1.87 32.24
C GLN A 551 20.91 -2.93 31.78
N VAL A 552 20.58 -3.68 30.72
CA VAL A 552 21.45 -4.72 30.16
C VAL A 552 22.65 -4.13 29.42
N VAL A 553 22.47 -3.07 28.63
CA VAL A 553 23.58 -2.36 27.97
C VAL A 553 24.59 -1.85 29.00
N ASP A 554 24.11 -1.18 30.06
CA ASP A 554 24.98 -0.70 31.14
C ASP A 554 25.69 -1.86 31.85
N ASN A 555 24.98 -2.98 32.11
CA ASN A 555 25.58 -4.18 32.70
C ASN A 555 26.69 -4.76 31.81
N ILE A 556 26.46 -4.88 30.50
CA ILE A 556 27.45 -5.39 29.54
C ILE A 556 28.69 -4.52 29.55
N ILE A 557 28.54 -3.19 29.42
CA ILE A 557 29.66 -2.26 29.33
C ILE A 557 30.51 -2.29 30.62
N LEU A 558 29.85 -2.21 31.78
CA LEU A 558 30.53 -2.17 33.08
C LEU A 558 31.20 -3.51 33.43
N THR A 559 30.53 -4.63 33.16
CA THR A 559 31.09 -5.98 33.40
C THR A 559 32.27 -6.27 32.46
N ASN A 560 32.19 -5.80 31.21
CA ASN A 560 33.26 -5.95 30.23
C ASN A 560 34.55 -5.21 30.64
N GLN A 561 34.44 -4.11 31.39
CA GLN A 561 35.57 -3.23 31.74
C GLN A 561 36.37 -2.79 30.50
N TRP A 562 35.69 -2.57 29.36
CA TRP A 562 36.28 -2.21 28.06
C TRP A 562 37.36 -3.19 27.55
N LYS A 563 37.41 -4.43 28.06
CA LYS A 563 38.38 -5.46 27.62
C LYS A 563 38.04 -5.99 26.23
N ARG A 564 36.76 -6.29 25.99
CA ARG A 564 36.22 -6.62 24.67
C ARG A 564 35.83 -5.32 23.94
N PRO A 565 36.14 -5.11 22.65
CA PRO A 565 35.69 -3.92 21.93
C PRO A 565 34.16 -3.83 21.90
N ILE A 566 33.58 -2.66 22.18
CA ILE A 566 32.12 -2.44 22.17
C ILE A 566 31.79 -1.28 21.24
N TYR A 567 30.74 -1.44 20.44
CA TYR A 567 30.34 -0.50 19.41
C TYR A 567 28.82 -0.25 19.43
N TYR A 568 28.41 0.94 19.02
CA TYR A 568 27.07 1.21 18.49
C TYR A 568 27.13 1.28 16.96
N ALA A 569 26.15 0.73 16.25
CA ALA A 569 25.97 1.02 14.83
C ALA A 569 25.59 2.50 14.61
N VAL A 570 26.00 3.11 13.49
CA VAL A 570 25.72 4.53 13.21
C VAL A 570 24.22 4.86 13.08
N THR A 571 23.41 3.83 12.81
CA THR A 571 21.95 3.82 12.75
C THR A 571 21.28 3.89 14.13
N VAL A 572 22.03 3.64 15.22
CA VAL A 572 21.53 3.75 16.59
C VAL A 572 21.27 5.23 16.91
N SER A 573 20.04 5.53 17.33
CA SER A 573 19.65 6.89 17.70
C SER A 573 20.52 7.43 18.84
N LYS A 574 20.95 8.71 18.72
CA LYS A 574 21.75 9.41 19.73
C LYS A 574 21.21 9.32 21.15
N LYS A 575 19.89 9.14 21.33
CA LYS A 575 19.26 8.98 22.65
C LYS A 575 19.75 7.74 23.43
N TYR A 576 20.30 6.74 22.74
CA TYR A 576 20.86 5.53 23.33
C TYR A 576 22.38 5.64 23.59
N LEU A 577 23.05 6.65 23.03
CA LEU A 577 24.51 6.86 23.16
C LEU A 577 24.84 7.57 24.49
N LYS A 578 24.68 6.85 25.60
CA LYS A 578 24.93 7.40 26.96
C LYS A 578 26.38 7.33 27.41
N HIS A 579 27.20 6.55 26.70
CA HIS A 579 28.59 6.31 27.03
C HIS A 579 29.50 7.05 26.05
N PRO A 580 30.68 7.54 26.48
CA PRO A 580 31.64 8.19 25.59
C PRO A 580 31.96 7.28 24.39
N CYS A 581 31.81 7.80 23.18
CA CYS A 581 32.10 7.04 21.98
C CYS A 581 32.74 7.91 20.89
N GLU A 582 33.54 7.27 20.04
CA GLU A 582 34.18 7.89 18.87
C GLU A 582 33.71 7.19 17.60
N LEU A 583 33.46 7.95 16.54
CA LEU A 583 33.10 7.39 15.24
C LEU A 583 34.34 6.69 14.62
N GLU A 584 34.23 5.39 14.34
CA GLU A 584 35.26 4.57 13.69
C GLU A 584 34.73 3.98 12.36
N GLY A 585 34.02 4.80 11.57
CA GLY A 585 33.37 4.38 10.32
C GLY A 585 31.84 4.32 10.46
N LEU A 586 31.21 3.24 10.02
CA LEU A 586 29.78 2.98 10.20
C LEU A 586 29.40 2.55 11.63
N VAL A 587 30.35 2.58 12.56
CA VAL A 587 30.16 2.25 13.98
C VAL A 587 30.81 3.32 14.85
N SER A 588 30.29 3.49 16.06
CA SER A 588 30.89 4.32 17.11
C SER A 588 31.42 3.44 18.23
N ARG A 589 32.74 3.45 18.46
CA ARG A 589 33.37 2.66 19.52
C ARG A 589 33.14 3.30 20.87
N ILE A 590 32.75 2.50 21.86
CA ILE A 590 32.54 2.94 23.23
C ILE A 590 33.85 2.85 24.02
N PHE A 591 34.18 3.93 24.72
CA PHE A 591 35.33 4.03 25.61
C PHE A 591 34.91 4.41 27.02
N LYS A 592 35.84 4.27 27.97
CA LYS A 592 35.66 4.80 29.32
C LYS A 592 35.73 6.32 29.32
N GLU A 593 36.69 6.85 28.57
CA GLU A 593 36.94 8.26 28.30
C GLU A 593 37.29 8.35 26.81
N LYS A 594 36.77 9.37 26.10
CA LYS A 594 37.04 9.58 24.67
C LYS A 594 38.05 10.69 24.47
N GLU A 595 38.84 10.60 23.42
CA GLU A 595 39.81 11.61 23.00
C GLU A 595 39.22 12.57 21.95
N GLY A 596 38.28 12.09 21.13
CA GLY A 596 37.61 12.90 20.09
C GLY A 596 36.19 12.46 19.77
N GLU A 597 35.56 13.12 18.79
CA GLU A 597 34.25 12.69 18.26
C GLU A 597 34.42 11.71 17.08
N VAL A 598 35.51 11.83 16.33
CA VAL A 598 35.80 11.05 15.12
C VAL A 598 37.23 10.53 15.18
N ASN A 599 37.40 9.21 15.06
CA ASN A 599 38.71 8.60 14.87
C ASN A 599 39.07 8.64 13.38
N LEU A 600 39.77 9.70 12.97
CA LEU A 600 40.01 10.01 11.57
C LEU A 600 40.73 8.88 10.81
N ASP A 601 41.80 8.33 11.40
CA ASP A 601 42.62 7.29 10.76
C ASP A 601 41.80 6.02 10.52
N LYS A 602 41.00 5.60 11.51
CA LYS A 602 40.13 4.44 11.34
C LYS A 602 39.00 4.69 10.35
N CYS A 603 38.42 5.89 10.34
CA CYS A 603 37.37 6.23 9.37
C CYS A 603 37.91 6.19 7.94
N ILE A 604 39.04 6.85 7.67
CA ILE A 604 39.72 6.84 6.36
C ILE A 604 40.05 5.40 5.95
N LYS A 605 40.68 4.63 6.85
CA LYS A 605 41.01 3.23 6.59
C LYS A 605 39.78 2.40 6.24
N ASN A 606 38.70 2.54 6.99
CA ASN A 606 37.48 1.79 6.73
C ASN A 606 36.85 2.20 5.39
N LEU A 607 36.71 3.51 5.13
CA LEU A 607 36.13 4.05 3.89
C LEU A 607 36.88 3.62 2.62
N HIS A 608 38.21 3.66 2.65
CA HIS A 608 39.04 3.54 1.45
C HIS A 608 39.70 2.16 1.29
N GLU A 609 39.89 1.40 2.38
CA GLU A 609 40.58 0.09 2.32
C GLU A 609 39.68 -1.10 2.66
N LYS A 610 38.68 -0.93 3.54
CA LYS A 610 37.85 -2.06 4.00
C LYS A 610 36.47 -2.14 3.36
N TYR A 611 35.84 -1.01 3.10
CA TYR A 611 34.48 -0.99 2.58
C TYR A 611 34.44 -1.35 1.11
N THR A 612 33.40 -2.10 0.73
CA THR A 612 33.06 -2.33 -0.67
C THR A 612 31.81 -1.53 -1.03
N TYR A 613 31.72 -1.12 -2.28
CA TYR A 613 30.59 -0.34 -2.81
C TYR A 613 30.09 -0.94 -4.13
N LYS A 614 30.33 -2.24 -4.35
CA LYS A 614 30.13 -2.92 -5.64
C LYS A 614 28.65 -3.16 -5.95
N GLU A 615 27.83 -3.23 -4.91
CA GLU A 615 26.39 -3.40 -5.05
C GLU A 615 25.68 -2.04 -5.10
N ILE A 616 26.38 -0.96 -4.73
CA ILE A 616 25.88 0.42 -4.74
C ILE A 616 26.15 1.11 -6.07
N PHE A 617 27.35 0.92 -6.64
CA PHE A 617 27.77 1.55 -7.88
C PHE A 617 28.01 0.54 -9.00
N ASP A 618 27.58 0.88 -10.21
CA ASP A 618 27.90 0.13 -11.43
C ASP A 618 29.37 0.27 -11.83
N ALA A 619 29.78 -0.44 -12.89
CA ALA A 619 31.16 -0.40 -13.38
C ALA A 619 31.59 0.97 -13.94
N GLN A 620 30.64 1.88 -14.17
CA GLN A 620 30.86 3.25 -14.62
C GLN A 620 30.88 4.24 -13.46
N GLY A 621 30.62 3.80 -12.22
CA GLY A 621 30.58 4.64 -11.03
C GLY A 621 29.22 5.32 -10.79
N ASN A 622 28.17 4.96 -11.52
CA ASN A 622 26.82 5.47 -11.26
C ASN A 622 26.11 4.60 -10.22
N LEU A 623 25.16 5.17 -9.49
CA LEU A 623 24.28 4.37 -8.62
C LEU A 623 23.53 3.33 -9.46
N VAL A 624 23.48 2.09 -8.97
CA VAL A 624 22.70 1.04 -9.63
C VAL A 624 21.22 1.45 -9.71
N SER A 625 20.54 1.04 -10.78
CA SER A 625 19.10 1.29 -10.93
C SER A 625 18.28 0.41 -9.98
N GLY A 626 17.10 0.87 -9.56
CA GLY A 626 16.18 0.07 -8.73
C GLY A 626 16.31 0.25 -7.22
N ILE A 627 17.23 1.11 -6.76
CA ILE A 627 17.40 1.36 -5.31
C ILE A 627 16.17 2.07 -4.75
N ASP A 628 15.52 1.39 -3.79
CA ASP A 628 14.33 1.90 -3.14
C ASP A 628 14.62 3.02 -2.12
N PHE A 629 13.57 3.59 -1.56
CA PHE A 629 13.67 4.68 -0.61
C PHE A 629 14.36 4.29 0.71
N VAL A 630 14.15 3.06 1.18
CA VAL A 630 14.70 2.56 2.44
C VAL A 630 16.21 2.35 2.30
N MET A 631 16.66 1.73 1.20
CA MET A 631 18.06 1.53 0.88
C MET A 631 18.77 2.87 0.65
N ARG A 632 18.13 3.83 -0.04
CA ARG A 632 18.65 5.21 -0.14
C ARG A 632 18.91 5.84 1.22
N LYS A 633 17.96 5.73 2.15
CA LYS A 633 18.15 6.24 3.51
C LYS A 633 19.28 5.54 4.25
N LEU A 634 19.46 4.24 4.05
CA LEU A 634 20.55 3.50 4.66
C LEU A 634 21.92 3.94 4.10
N MET A 635 22.02 4.14 2.80
CA MET A 635 23.26 4.57 2.12
C MET A 635 23.69 5.99 2.48
N ILE A 636 22.77 6.88 2.87
CA ILE A 636 23.09 8.23 3.36
C ILE A 636 24.13 8.19 4.50
N ASN A 637 24.20 7.10 5.27
CA ASN A 637 25.21 6.95 6.31
C ASN A 637 26.66 6.98 5.76
N TYR A 638 26.90 6.51 4.53
CA TYR A 638 28.21 6.65 3.89
C TYR A 638 28.53 8.11 3.57
N ALA A 639 27.59 8.82 2.95
CA ALA A 639 27.73 10.23 2.61
C ALA A 639 27.98 11.08 3.88
N VAL A 640 27.23 10.83 4.96
CA VAL A 640 27.44 11.47 6.26
C VAL A 640 28.83 11.18 6.83
N LEU A 641 29.34 9.95 6.66
CA LEU A 641 30.67 9.57 7.11
C LEU A 641 31.77 10.28 6.30
N TYR A 642 31.68 10.31 4.97
CA TYR A 642 32.59 11.07 4.11
C TYR A 642 32.61 12.56 4.48
N PHE A 643 31.43 13.15 4.66
CA PHE A 643 31.31 14.55 5.08
C PHE A 643 31.98 14.81 6.44
N ARG A 644 31.78 13.93 7.43
CA ARG A 644 32.41 14.07 8.76
C ARG A 644 33.94 13.95 8.69
N VAL A 645 34.46 13.02 7.90
CA VAL A 645 35.90 12.87 7.68
C VAL A 645 36.47 14.12 6.99
N GLY A 646 35.79 14.65 5.98
CA GLY A 646 36.18 15.89 5.31
C GLY A 646 36.18 17.10 6.25
N ALA A 647 35.17 17.20 7.13
CA ALA A 647 35.10 18.27 8.14
C ALA A 647 36.27 18.20 9.13
N GLU A 648 36.60 17.02 9.64
CA GLU A 648 37.72 16.80 10.56
C GLU A 648 39.08 17.11 9.90
N LEU A 649 39.29 16.68 8.64
CA LEU A 649 40.50 17.02 7.87
C LEU A 649 40.65 18.52 7.66
N LYS A 650 39.54 19.22 7.39
CA LYS A 650 39.51 20.67 7.24
C LYS A 650 39.92 21.37 8.53
N GLU A 651 39.42 20.92 9.68
CA GLU A 651 39.79 21.46 10.99
C GLU A 651 41.29 21.27 11.29
N LYS A 652 41.88 20.16 10.81
CA LYS A 652 43.32 19.90 10.89
C LYS A 652 44.16 20.64 9.83
N GLY A 653 43.54 21.45 8.98
CA GLY A 653 44.22 22.23 7.93
C GLY A 653 44.55 21.44 6.65
N GLU A 654 44.07 20.21 6.51
CA GLU A 654 44.34 19.34 5.36
C GLU A 654 43.34 19.57 4.22
N MET A 655 43.32 20.80 3.68
CA MET A 655 42.28 21.30 2.77
C MET A 655 42.10 20.45 1.50
N GLU A 656 43.18 19.99 0.88
CA GLU A 656 43.09 19.16 -0.33
C GLU A 656 42.46 17.79 -0.06
N LYS A 657 42.79 17.17 1.09
CA LYS A 657 42.18 15.90 1.47
C LYS A 657 40.71 16.12 1.82
N ALA A 658 40.40 17.17 2.58
CA ALA A 658 39.02 17.53 2.91
C ALA A 658 38.14 17.71 1.65
N SER A 659 38.64 18.43 0.63
CA SER A 659 37.92 18.63 -0.64
C SER A 659 37.58 17.29 -1.32
N ARG A 660 38.53 16.35 -1.38
CA ARG A 660 38.30 15.03 -1.98
C ARG A 660 37.24 14.21 -1.25
N GLU A 661 37.16 14.30 0.07
CA GLU A 661 36.12 13.60 0.83
C GLU A 661 34.74 14.26 0.66
N PHE A 662 34.68 15.59 0.55
CA PHE A 662 33.43 16.29 0.25
C PHE A 662 32.89 15.99 -1.16
N GLU A 663 33.75 15.84 -2.16
CA GLU A 663 33.34 15.45 -3.52
C GLU A 663 32.74 14.03 -3.60
N ARG A 664 33.02 13.17 -2.61
CA ARG A 664 32.47 11.81 -2.52
C ARG A 664 31.13 11.73 -1.80
N THR A 665 30.70 12.82 -1.14
CA THR A 665 29.41 12.93 -0.45
C THR A 665 28.30 13.14 -1.47
#